data_AF-A0A4Q4XU57-F1
#
_entry.id   AF-A0A4Q4XU57-F1
#
_cell.length_a   1.000
_cell.length_b   1.000
_cell.length_c   1.000
_cell.angle_alpha   90.00
_cell.angle_beta   90.00
_cell.angle_gamma   90.00
#
_symmetry.space_group_name_H-M   'P 1'
#
loop_
_entity.id
_entity.type
_entity.pdbx_description
1 polymer ?
#
loop_
_entity_poly.entity_id
_entity_poly.type
_entity_poly.pdbx_seq_one_letter_code
_entity_poly.pdbx_strand_id
1 'polypeptide(L)'
;MIANAVGAASAAAAFVAPKNLDVASADWWQAGATWGTMLDYSHYTGDSSYDDVVTEALLSQVGPNFDYMTEQHRGSTGNDDQAFWAFAVLEAAERNFPQPDESIPHWLDLATNIWNSMVVRWNTTNCGGGFTWQIFPGNPNGMNYKNSISNGGFFQMSARLARMTGNDTYFDWAQKVWDWSDSVGLIDKQWYFIYDGVDAKDNCATVNPHQFSYTQAVYTYGAAVLYNYTNGDETWGDRTAKLLKGARVYFSPFENATNIMYEAACEPYGICNTDQKSFKGYVSRFLWATTRMMPSTLPEVRTLLTASAIAAGKACSGGEDGTTCGQKWYTGGYDGVPGLGQQTSALETVQGLLAQEATPPFKAGEIKRVRGASEDSPTPASDLPVTQTPTERVDSPIRVSGSAVAEVCVTSRSGAGLRDYKDDGTNVLLDANENAYGPSLPAAAISSASSSSGPEIDLLGLHRYPDPHQRDLKQLLCNLRNTRHHTDKVITPDNLFVGVGSDEAIDALLRCFCVPAQDRILVCPPTYGMYSVSAQVNDVGLVKVPLLPAPAFALDTEKVVMTLSNEKNIKLVYLCSPGNPTGSLVAKEDVKKVLEHPTWNGVVVLDEAYIDFASEGASLAEWVAEWPNLVVMQTLSKAFGMAGIRLGAAFTSPPIARILNSLKAPYNISSPTSALASYVVSEDGLAVMRANRERIVKQRDRLIEELPKIKGVGRLRGGTASNFLLYEILNSKGEPDNATALAVYERLAEVKGVVVRFRGKEHGCLGCLRITVGTEEEVTRFLAALQKTLDEINGGDSTIPPNEEKKEVEANGVVA
;
A
#
# COMPACT_ATOMS: atom_id res chain seq x y z
N MET A 1 -41.05 -7.07 -5.92
CA MET A 1 -39.88 -7.28 -5.03
C MET A 1 -38.64 -7.64 -5.82
N ILE A 2 -38.64 -8.73 -6.60
CA ILE A 2 -37.50 -9.13 -7.46
C ILE A 2 -37.11 -8.01 -8.44
N ALA A 3 -38.06 -7.38 -9.14
CA ALA A 3 -37.76 -6.24 -10.04
C ALA A 3 -37.14 -5.01 -9.32
N ASN A 4 -37.49 -4.76 -8.06
CA ASN A 4 -36.88 -3.68 -7.27
C ASN A 4 -35.50 -4.08 -6.74
N ALA A 5 -35.27 -5.37 -6.48
CA ALA A 5 -33.98 -5.91 -6.07
C ALA A 5 -32.97 -5.88 -7.23
N VAL A 6 -33.40 -6.24 -8.45
CA VAL A 6 -32.57 -6.16 -9.66
C VAL A 6 -32.17 -4.71 -9.96
N GLY A 7 -33.10 -3.76 -9.89
CA GLY A 7 -32.77 -2.33 -10.08
C GLY A 7 -31.81 -1.77 -9.03
N ALA A 8 -31.94 -2.16 -7.76
CA ALA A 8 -31.03 -1.75 -6.69
C ALA A 8 -29.66 -2.46 -6.79
N ALA A 9 -29.62 -3.72 -7.23
CA ALA A 9 -28.37 -4.44 -7.50
C ALA A 9 -27.60 -3.83 -8.69
N SER A 10 -28.28 -3.49 -9.79
CA SER A 10 -27.66 -2.78 -10.92
C SER A 10 -27.11 -1.41 -10.50
N ALA A 11 -27.82 -0.68 -9.64
CA ALA A 11 -27.34 0.59 -9.10
C ALA A 11 -26.09 0.39 -8.22
N ALA A 12 -26.09 -0.56 -7.28
CA ALA A 12 -24.95 -0.84 -6.42
C ALA A 12 -23.74 -1.42 -7.19
N ALA A 13 -23.97 -2.25 -8.22
CA ALA A 13 -22.92 -2.80 -9.08
C ALA A 13 -22.25 -1.72 -9.94
N ALA A 14 -23.00 -0.72 -10.42
CA ALA A 14 -22.45 0.44 -11.12
C ALA A 14 -21.49 1.27 -10.26
N PHE A 15 -21.59 1.20 -8.93
CA PHE A 15 -20.64 1.81 -7.99
C PHE A 15 -19.39 0.99 -7.74
N VAL A 16 -19.49 -0.34 -7.76
CA VAL A 16 -18.35 -1.25 -7.52
C VAL A 16 -17.44 -1.37 -8.75
N ALA A 17 -17.90 -0.94 -9.93
CA ALA A 17 -17.10 -0.91 -11.15
C ALA A 17 -15.83 -0.04 -11.00
N PRO A 18 -14.67 -0.45 -11.58
CA PRO A 18 -13.35 0.15 -11.33
C PRO A 18 -13.22 1.66 -11.61
N LYS A 19 -14.19 2.26 -12.29
CA LYS A 19 -14.16 3.67 -12.69
C LYS A 19 -14.57 4.65 -11.58
N ASN A 20 -15.22 4.18 -10.50
CA ASN A 20 -15.86 5.06 -9.51
C ASN A 20 -15.38 4.87 -8.06
N LEU A 21 -14.44 3.96 -7.80
CA LEU A 21 -13.89 3.74 -6.46
C LEU A 21 -12.40 4.05 -6.42
N ASP A 22 -12.01 4.88 -5.45
CA ASP A 22 -10.64 5.08 -5.04
C ASP A 22 -10.16 3.81 -4.30
N VAL A 23 -9.76 2.80 -5.07
CA VAL A 23 -9.28 1.47 -4.59
C VAL A 23 -8.03 1.61 -3.70
N ALA A 24 -7.41 2.79 -3.67
CA ALA A 24 -6.19 3.08 -2.91
C ALA A 24 -6.34 2.97 -1.37
N SER A 25 -7.55 2.81 -0.83
CA SER A 25 -7.82 2.77 0.62
C SER A 25 -8.29 1.41 1.17
N ALA A 26 -8.45 0.39 0.31
CA ALA A 26 -8.91 -0.95 0.70
C ALA A 26 -7.74 -1.92 0.85
N ASP A 27 -7.78 -2.76 1.89
CA ASP A 27 -6.78 -3.81 2.08
C ASP A 27 -6.91 -4.90 1.01
N TRP A 28 -5.81 -5.57 0.67
CA TRP A 28 -5.73 -6.50 -0.46
C TRP A 28 -6.77 -7.65 -0.38
N TRP A 29 -7.02 -8.19 0.82
CA TRP A 29 -8.02 -9.24 1.00
C TRP A 29 -9.46 -8.74 0.74
N GLN A 30 -9.73 -7.46 1.02
CA GLN A 30 -11.03 -6.85 0.79
C GLN A 30 -11.33 -6.79 -0.71
N ALA A 31 -10.31 -6.58 -1.54
CA ALA A 31 -10.45 -6.70 -3.00
C ALA A 31 -10.84 -8.12 -3.41
N GLY A 32 -10.17 -9.15 -2.89
CA GLY A 32 -10.55 -10.56 -3.14
C GLY A 32 -11.99 -10.86 -2.73
N ALA A 33 -12.43 -10.33 -1.59
CA ALA A 33 -13.80 -10.47 -1.11
C ALA A 33 -14.84 -9.76 -2.01
N THR A 34 -14.52 -8.55 -2.49
CA THR A 34 -15.34 -7.79 -3.45
C THR A 34 -15.40 -8.47 -4.81
N TRP A 35 -14.31 -9.08 -5.30
CA TRP A 35 -14.36 -9.82 -6.56
C TRP A 35 -15.25 -11.07 -6.45
N GLY A 36 -15.31 -11.70 -5.28
CA GLY A 36 -16.34 -12.69 -4.99
C GLY A 36 -17.77 -12.13 -5.08
N THR A 37 -18.01 -10.89 -4.65
CA THR A 37 -19.33 -10.23 -4.80
C THR A 37 -19.70 -10.08 -6.27
N MET A 38 -18.72 -9.77 -7.12
CA MET A 38 -18.95 -9.62 -8.55
C MET A 38 -19.15 -10.98 -9.26
N LEU A 39 -18.56 -12.07 -8.76
CA LEU A 39 -18.91 -13.42 -9.20
C LEU A 39 -20.35 -13.77 -8.84
N ASP A 40 -20.79 -13.43 -7.62
CA ASP A 40 -22.19 -13.56 -7.21
C ASP A 40 -23.12 -12.71 -8.07
N TYR A 41 -22.71 -11.49 -8.42
CA TYR A 41 -23.48 -10.61 -9.30
C TYR A 41 -23.74 -11.26 -10.66
N SER A 42 -22.68 -11.71 -11.34
CA SER A 42 -22.78 -12.41 -12.62
C SER A 42 -23.68 -13.64 -12.51
N HIS A 43 -23.50 -14.45 -11.46
CA HIS A 43 -24.27 -15.68 -11.23
C HIS A 43 -25.75 -15.44 -10.93
N TYR A 44 -26.06 -14.45 -10.09
CA TYR A 44 -27.42 -14.19 -9.64
C TYR A 44 -28.24 -13.39 -10.65
N THR A 45 -27.60 -12.51 -11.42
CA THR A 45 -28.30 -11.64 -12.37
C THR A 45 -28.24 -12.15 -13.81
N GLY A 46 -27.26 -12.99 -14.14
CA GLY A 46 -26.92 -13.38 -15.51
C GLY A 46 -26.23 -12.28 -16.31
N ASP A 47 -25.86 -11.15 -15.67
CA ASP A 47 -25.14 -10.06 -16.32
C ASP A 47 -23.64 -10.31 -16.31
N SER A 48 -23.09 -10.64 -17.48
CA SER A 48 -21.67 -10.91 -17.70
C SER A 48 -20.83 -9.66 -18.00
N SER A 49 -21.39 -8.44 -17.86
CA SER A 49 -20.72 -7.18 -18.26
C SER A 49 -19.38 -6.92 -17.56
N TYR A 50 -19.14 -7.59 -16.43
CA TYR A 50 -17.92 -7.43 -15.63
C TYR A 50 -17.05 -8.69 -15.59
N ASP A 51 -17.45 -9.78 -16.27
CA ASP A 51 -16.78 -11.08 -16.16
C ASP A 51 -15.30 -11.02 -16.56
N ASP A 52 -14.97 -10.27 -17.61
CA ASP A 52 -13.58 -10.09 -18.06
C ASP A 52 -12.72 -9.39 -16.99
N VAL A 53 -13.27 -8.35 -16.35
CA VAL A 53 -12.58 -7.59 -15.29
C VAL A 53 -12.43 -8.45 -14.04
N VAL A 54 -13.45 -9.21 -13.66
CA VAL A 54 -13.38 -10.17 -12.55
C VAL A 54 -12.31 -11.21 -12.82
N THR A 55 -12.27 -11.75 -14.04
CA THR A 55 -11.28 -12.74 -14.46
C THR A 55 -9.87 -12.17 -14.39
N GLU A 56 -9.63 -11.01 -15.00
CA GLU A 56 -8.34 -10.32 -14.98
C GLU A 56 -7.89 -10.03 -13.55
N ALA A 57 -8.79 -9.51 -12.71
CA ALA A 57 -8.49 -9.17 -11.32
C ALA A 57 -8.10 -10.41 -10.51
N LEU A 58 -8.87 -11.50 -10.58
CA LEU A 58 -8.57 -12.74 -9.88
C LEU A 58 -7.25 -13.36 -10.37
N LEU A 59 -6.98 -13.36 -11.68
CA LEU A 59 -5.76 -13.95 -12.26
C LEU A 59 -4.51 -13.12 -11.98
N SER A 60 -4.61 -11.79 -11.89
CA SER A 60 -3.47 -10.93 -11.60
C SER A 60 -2.86 -11.15 -10.20
N GLN A 61 -3.61 -11.79 -9.30
CA GLN A 61 -3.24 -11.95 -7.88
C GLN A 61 -2.80 -13.37 -7.49
N VAL A 62 -2.68 -14.30 -8.45
CA VAL A 62 -2.42 -15.72 -8.16
C VAL A 62 -1.03 -16.00 -7.57
N GLY A 63 -0.07 -15.09 -7.74
CA GLY A 63 1.31 -15.25 -7.29
C GLY A 63 2.11 -16.33 -8.06
N PRO A 64 3.43 -16.44 -7.83
CA PRO A 64 4.31 -17.31 -8.60
C PRO A 64 4.06 -18.81 -8.40
N ASN A 65 3.44 -19.19 -7.28
CA ASN A 65 3.10 -20.58 -6.96
C ASN A 65 1.62 -20.90 -7.18
N PHE A 66 0.85 -19.96 -7.73
CA PHE A 66 -0.59 -20.13 -7.98
C PHE A 66 -1.40 -20.43 -6.70
N ASP A 67 -0.99 -19.85 -5.59
CA ASP A 67 -1.53 -20.05 -4.24
C ASP A 67 -1.96 -18.73 -3.59
N TYR A 68 -2.07 -17.64 -4.36
CA TYR A 68 -2.40 -16.29 -3.86
C TYR A 68 -1.44 -15.80 -2.77
N MET A 69 -0.19 -16.27 -2.80
CA MET A 69 0.91 -15.70 -2.03
C MET A 69 1.75 -14.82 -2.95
N THR A 70 1.43 -13.52 -2.99
CA THR A 70 2.16 -12.54 -3.81
C THR A 70 3.26 -11.89 -2.99
N GLU A 71 4.42 -11.61 -3.61
CA GLU A 71 5.51 -10.92 -2.90
C GLU A 71 5.10 -9.49 -2.51
N GLN A 72 4.27 -8.83 -3.33
CA GLN A 72 3.73 -7.49 -3.08
C GLN A 72 2.95 -7.40 -1.77
N HIS A 73 2.16 -8.42 -1.42
CA HIS A 73 1.31 -8.41 -0.23
C HIS A 73 1.89 -9.22 0.94
N ARG A 74 3.05 -9.85 0.74
CA ARG A 74 3.70 -10.74 1.72
C ARG A 74 3.78 -10.16 3.14
N GLY A 75 4.03 -8.86 3.28
CA GLY A 75 4.13 -8.20 4.59
C GLY A 75 2.81 -8.11 5.35
N SER A 76 1.68 -8.09 4.64
CA SER A 76 0.33 -7.97 5.23
C SER A 76 -0.50 -9.24 5.16
N THR A 77 -0.13 -10.23 4.33
CA THR A 77 -0.93 -11.46 4.15
C THR A 77 -0.95 -12.35 5.39
N GLY A 78 -2.12 -12.41 6.02
CA GLY A 78 -2.53 -13.44 6.98
C GLY A 78 -3.19 -14.66 6.31
N ASN A 79 -3.45 -15.68 7.12
CA ASN A 79 -4.16 -16.89 6.69
C ASN A 79 -5.62 -16.55 6.30
N ASP A 80 -6.21 -15.56 6.96
CA ASP A 80 -7.50 -14.97 6.64
C ASP A 80 -7.50 -14.21 5.32
N ASP A 81 -6.49 -13.38 5.05
CA ASP A 81 -6.37 -12.69 3.76
C ASP A 81 -6.38 -13.69 2.59
N GLN A 82 -5.53 -14.71 2.69
CA GLN A 82 -5.43 -15.77 1.69
C GLN A 82 -6.73 -16.59 1.60
N ALA A 83 -7.44 -16.81 2.71
CA ALA A 83 -8.71 -17.51 2.72
C ALA A 83 -9.81 -16.74 1.96
N PHE A 84 -9.82 -15.41 2.01
CA PHE A 84 -10.78 -14.60 1.23
C PHE A 84 -10.58 -14.71 -0.27
N TRP A 85 -9.33 -14.76 -0.74
CA TRP A 85 -9.03 -15.10 -2.14
C TRP A 85 -9.43 -16.53 -2.47
N ALA A 86 -9.21 -17.48 -1.56
CA ALA A 86 -9.67 -18.85 -1.72
C ALA A 86 -11.18 -18.93 -1.90
N PHE A 87 -11.96 -18.16 -1.12
CA PHE A 87 -13.42 -18.14 -1.26
C PHE A 87 -13.86 -17.68 -2.64
N ALA A 88 -13.20 -16.66 -3.21
CA ALA A 88 -13.51 -16.14 -4.53
C ALA A 88 -13.23 -17.17 -5.64
N VAL A 89 -12.07 -17.84 -5.61
CA VAL A 89 -11.76 -18.87 -6.62
C VAL A 89 -12.57 -20.16 -6.42
N LEU A 90 -12.94 -20.50 -5.18
CA LEU A 90 -13.91 -21.57 -4.92
C LEU A 90 -15.29 -21.22 -5.49
N GLU A 91 -15.74 -19.97 -5.35
CA GLU A 91 -16.99 -19.48 -5.96
C GLU A 91 -16.96 -19.61 -7.48
N ALA A 92 -15.86 -19.18 -8.10
CA ALA A 92 -15.66 -19.30 -9.55
C ALA A 92 -15.73 -20.78 -9.99
N ALA A 93 -15.06 -21.67 -9.27
CA ALA A 93 -15.08 -23.11 -9.53
C ALA A 93 -16.47 -23.75 -9.33
N GLU A 94 -17.16 -23.42 -8.23
CA GLU A 94 -18.50 -23.92 -7.91
C GLU A 94 -19.58 -23.48 -8.91
N ARG A 95 -19.25 -22.56 -9.81
CA ARG A 95 -20.16 -22.03 -10.84
C ARG A 95 -19.66 -22.27 -12.26
N ASN A 96 -18.56 -22.99 -12.43
CA ASN A 96 -17.92 -23.19 -13.73
C ASN A 96 -17.60 -21.87 -14.45
N PHE A 97 -17.26 -20.83 -13.69
CA PHE A 97 -16.90 -19.52 -14.22
C PHE A 97 -15.69 -19.66 -15.17
N PRO A 98 -15.69 -19.02 -16.35
CA PRO A 98 -14.59 -19.17 -17.31
C PRO A 98 -13.23 -18.74 -16.76
N GLN A 99 -12.17 -19.42 -17.19
CA GLN A 99 -10.79 -19.01 -16.94
C GLN A 99 -9.98 -19.23 -18.23
N PRO A 100 -9.71 -18.18 -19.03
CA PRO A 100 -9.17 -18.35 -20.37
C PRO A 100 -7.66 -18.52 -20.46
N ASP A 101 -6.90 -18.17 -19.41
CA ASP A 101 -5.45 -18.26 -19.44
C ASP A 101 -4.97 -19.69 -19.16
N GLU A 102 -4.57 -20.41 -20.21
CA GLU A 102 -4.05 -21.77 -20.14
C GLU A 102 -2.75 -21.91 -19.35
N SER A 103 -1.99 -20.82 -19.17
CA SER A 103 -0.74 -20.83 -18.40
C SER A 103 -0.97 -20.87 -16.89
N ILE A 104 -2.19 -20.54 -16.45
CA ILE A 104 -2.60 -20.54 -15.05
C ILE A 104 -3.47 -21.78 -14.75
N PRO A 105 -3.29 -22.45 -13.59
CA PRO A 105 -4.17 -23.52 -13.16
C PRO A 105 -5.65 -23.10 -13.11
N HIS A 106 -6.57 -24.05 -13.27
CA HIS A 106 -7.99 -23.74 -13.23
C HIS A 106 -8.43 -23.36 -11.80
N TRP A 107 -9.56 -22.67 -11.63
CA TRP A 107 -10.04 -22.17 -10.33
C TRP A 107 -10.00 -23.20 -9.19
N LEU A 108 -10.39 -24.45 -9.47
CA LEU A 108 -10.33 -25.53 -8.47
C LEU A 108 -8.88 -25.90 -8.07
N ASP A 109 -7.95 -25.86 -9.01
CA ASP A 109 -6.54 -26.11 -8.71
C ASP A 109 -5.92 -24.96 -7.92
N LEU A 110 -6.29 -23.71 -8.25
CA LEU A 110 -5.87 -22.54 -7.47
C LEU A 110 -6.33 -22.68 -6.01
N ALA A 111 -7.61 -23.03 -5.79
CA ALA A 111 -8.13 -23.31 -4.46
C ALA A 111 -7.36 -24.46 -3.76
N THR A 112 -7.02 -25.51 -4.51
CA THR A 112 -6.25 -26.66 -3.99
C THR A 112 -4.81 -26.26 -3.63
N ASN A 113 -4.17 -25.41 -4.41
CA ASN A 113 -2.83 -24.90 -4.13
C ASN A 113 -2.82 -24.02 -2.88
N ILE A 114 -3.81 -23.12 -2.74
CA ILE A 114 -4.02 -22.33 -1.52
C ILE A 114 -4.14 -23.27 -0.31
N TRP A 115 -5.04 -24.25 -0.40
CA TRP A 115 -5.26 -25.23 0.68
C TRP A 115 -3.98 -25.99 1.05
N ASN A 116 -3.24 -26.50 0.06
CA ASN A 116 -1.98 -27.21 0.27
C ASN A 116 -0.93 -26.33 0.98
N SER A 117 -0.84 -25.07 0.56
CA SER A 117 0.07 -24.10 1.20
C SER A 117 -0.35 -23.81 2.64
N MET A 118 -1.65 -23.87 2.97
CA MET A 118 -2.16 -23.63 4.33
C MET A 118 -1.93 -24.82 5.24
N VAL A 119 -2.17 -26.06 4.77
CA VAL A 119 -2.01 -27.28 5.57
C VAL A 119 -0.68 -27.37 6.30
N VAL A 120 0.42 -27.04 5.62
CA VAL A 120 1.78 -27.13 6.18
C VAL A 120 2.03 -26.13 7.32
N ARG A 121 1.14 -25.15 7.52
CA ARG A 121 1.20 -24.15 8.59
C ARG A 121 0.44 -24.55 9.85
N TRP A 122 -0.25 -25.69 9.85
CA TRP A 122 -0.92 -26.19 11.05
C TRP A 122 0.11 -26.48 12.14
N ASN A 123 0.03 -25.75 13.25
CA ASN A 123 1.07 -25.75 14.28
C ASN A 123 0.56 -26.37 15.59
N THR A 124 1.12 -27.52 15.97
CA THR A 124 0.77 -28.25 17.20
C THR A 124 1.67 -27.95 18.40
N THR A 125 2.69 -27.10 18.25
CA THR A 125 3.66 -26.77 19.31
C THR A 125 2.96 -26.14 20.52
N ASN A 126 2.03 -25.22 20.26
CA ASN A 126 1.19 -24.58 21.28
C ASN A 126 -0.28 -24.78 20.89
N CYS A 127 -1.15 -24.86 21.91
CA CYS A 127 -2.59 -24.99 21.79
C CYS A 127 -3.09 -26.28 21.11
N GLY A 128 -2.24 -27.31 21.00
CA GLY A 128 -2.60 -28.61 20.40
C GLY A 128 -2.93 -28.56 18.89
N GLY A 129 -2.76 -27.42 18.23
CA GLY A 129 -3.15 -27.20 16.84
C GLY A 129 -3.51 -25.74 16.57
N GLY A 130 -4.12 -25.48 15.42
CA GLY A 130 -4.61 -24.18 15.01
C GLY A 130 -3.62 -23.40 14.16
N PHE A 131 -4.15 -22.66 13.20
CA PHE A 131 -3.44 -21.66 12.42
C PHE A 131 -3.30 -20.38 13.21
N THR A 132 -2.14 -19.75 13.07
CA THR A 132 -1.91 -18.37 13.49
C THR A 132 -2.66 -17.43 12.58
N TRP A 133 -2.94 -16.21 13.04
CA TRP A 133 -3.49 -15.16 12.19
C TRP A 133 -2.55 -14.92 11.00
N GLN A 134 -1.29 -14.63 11.33
CA GLN A 134 -0.28 -14.27 10.35
C GLN A 134 0.41 -15.49 9.76
N ILE A 135 0.88 -15.36 8.52
CA ILE A 135 1.65 -16.40 7.81
C ILE A 135 3.15 -16.21 8.08
N PHE A 136 3.60 -14.96 7.99
CA PHE A 136 5.01 -14.65 8.03
C PHE A 136 5.43 -14.09 9.38
N PRO A 137 6.58 -14.54 9.91
CA PRO A 137 7.09 -14.03 11.18
C PRO A 137 7.37 -12.53 11.22
N GLY A 138 7.48 -11.85 10.09
CA GLY A 138 7.70 -10.40 9.95
C GLY A 138 6.42 -9.60 9.71
N ASN A 139 5.23 -10.14 10.02
CA ASN A 139 4.02 -9.32 10.11
C ASN A 139 3.95 -8.66 11.50
N PRO A 140 3.63 -7.34 11.59
CA PRO A 140 3.66 -6.58 12.84
C PRO A 140 2.68 -7.08 13.91
N ASN A 141 1.62 -7.79 13.52
CA ASN A 141 0.67 -8.40 14.45
C ASN A 141 1.23 -9.65 15.15
N GLY A 142 2.40 -10.14 14.70
CA GLY A 142 3.10 -11.28 15.27
C GLY A 142 2.47 -12.64 14.94
N MET A 143 3.15 -13.71 15.38
CA MET A 143 2.80 -15.11 15.06
C MET A 143 2.14 -15.88 16.20
N ASN A 144 1.69 -15.19 17.26
CA ASN A 144 1.17 -15.88 18.44
C ASN A 144 -0.36 -15.95 18.46
N TYR A 145 -1.04 -14.96 17.89
CA TYR A 145 -2.49 -14.92 17.91
C TYR A 145 -3.04 -15.98 16.94
N LYS A 146 -3.91 -16.86 17.44
CA LYS A 146 -4.64 -17.86 16.63
C LYS A 146 -6.11 -17.46 16.65
N ASN A 147 -6.55 -16.82 15.57
CA ASN A 147 -7.87 -16.22 15.49
C ASN A 147 -8.89 -17.13 14.79
N SER A 148 -10.17 -16.85 15.04
CA SER A 148 -11.27 -17.63 14.51
C SER A 148 -11.43 -17.44 13.00
N ILE A 149 -11.08 -16.29 12.42
CA ILE A 149 -11.20 -16.09 10.97
C ILE A 149 -10.19 -16.92 10.18
N SER A 150 -8.93 -17.04 10.61
CA SER A 150 -7.93 -17.86 9.89
C SER A 150 -8.29 -19.33 9.93
N ASN A 151 -8.71 -19.81 11.10
CA ASN A 151 -9.12 -21.21 11.29
C ASN A 151 -10.48 -21.48 10.64
N GLY A 152 -11.45 -20.59 10.81
CA GLY A 152 -12.77 -20.66 10.21
C GLY A 152 -12.71 -20.62 8.68
N GLY A 153 -11.83 -19.80 8.12
CA GLY A 153 -11.64 -19.72 6.69
C GLY A 153 -11.06 -21.00 6.10
N PHE A 154 -10.05 -21.58 6.75
CA PHE A 154 -9.54 -22.89 6.35
C PHE A 154 -10.58 -24.01 6.55
N PHE A 155 -11.38 -23.97 7.62
CA PHE A 155 -12.50 -24.88 7.87
C PHE A 155 -13.53 -24.83 6.73
N GLN A 156 -14.00 -23.64 6.37
CA GLN A 156 -14.96 -23.43 5.29
C GLN A 156 -14.38 -23.88 3.94
N MET A 157 -13.13 -23.50 3.62
CA MET A 157 -12.44 -23.93 2.40
C MET A 157 -12.34 -25.46 2.32
N SER A 158 -11.96 -26.12 3.43
CA SER A 158 -11.87 -27.58 3.50
C SER A 158 -13.24 -28.24 3.31
N ALA A 159 -14.30 -27.70 3.92
CA ALA A 159 -15.66 -28.20 3.72
C ALA A 159 -16.10 -28.11 2.25
N ARG A 160 -15.84 -26.97 1.60
CA ARG A 160 -16.17 -26.75 0.19
C ARG A 160 -15.38 -27.68 -0.72
N LEU A 161 -14.06 -27.80 -0.53
CA LEU A 161 -13.22 -28.73 -1.29
C LEU A 161 -13.66 -30.18 -1.12
N ALA A 162 -14.07 -30.62 0.09
CA ALA A 162 -14.63 -31.95 0.29
C ALA A 162 -15.84 -32.18 -0.61
N ARG A 163 -16.80 -31.24 -0.61
CA ARG A 163 -18.00 -31.32 -1.45
C ARG A 163 -17.71 -31.22 -2.95
N MET A 164 -16.78 -30.37 -3.35
CA MET A 164 -16.41 -30.13 -4.74
C MET A 164 -15.63 -31.30 -5.36
N THR A 165 -14.90 -32.06 -4.55
CA THR A 165 -14.00 -33.12 -5.05
C THR A 165 -14.46 -34.53 -4.67
N GLY A 166 -15.30 -34.68 -3.64
CA GLY A 166 -15.63 -35.98 -3.08
C GLY A 166 -14.48 -36.62 -2.29
N ASN A 167 -13.45 -35.84 -1.93
CA ASN A 167 -12.26 -36.35 -1.24
C ASN A 167 -12.36 -36.10 0.27
N ASP A 168 -12.44 -37.20 1.02
CA ASP A 168 -12.55 -37.19 2.48
C ASP A 168 -11.35 -36.58 3.21
N THR A 169 -10.19 -36.44 2.54
CA THR A 169 -9.04 -35.73 3.13
C THR A 169 -9.41 -34.30 3.54
N TYR A 170 -10.19 -33.61 2.71
CA TYR A 170 -10.64 -32.25 3.03
C TYR A 170 -11.69 -32.27 4.16
N PHE A 171 -12.56 -33.29 4.19
CA PHE A 171 -13.52 -33.49 5.28
C PHE A 171 -12.80 -33.69 6.63
N ASP A 172 -11.79 -34.56 6.67
CA ASP A 172 -11.00 -34.84 7.87
C ASP A 172 -10.31 -33.58 8.41
N TRP A 173 -9.78 -32.76 7.50
CA TRP A 173 -9.21 -31.46 7.88
C TRP A 173 -10.26 -30.47 8.39
N ALA A 174 -11.42 -30.40 7.75
CA ALA A 174 -12.51 -29.54 8.23
C ALA A 174 -12.96 -29.96 9.64
N GLN A 175 -13.12 -31.26 9.88
CA GLN A 175 -13.46 -31.78 11.20
C GLN A 175 -12.36 -31.48 12.23
N LYS A 176 -11.09 -31.69 11.87
CA LYS A 176 -9.94 -31.37 12.73
C LYS A 176 -9.90 -29.91 13.17
N VAL A 177 -10.18 -28.98 12.25
CA VAL A 177 -10.20 -27.54 12.59
C VAL A 177 -11.42 -27.19 13.44
N TRP A 178 -12.60 -27.76 13.13
CA TRP A 178 -13.79 -27.60 13.96
C TRP A 178 -13.52 -28.05 15.41
N ASP A 179 -13.02 -29.27 15.58
CA ASP A 179 -12.76 -29.85 16.89
C ASP A 179 -11.73 -29.03 17.67
N TRP A 180 -10.70 -28.52 16.97
CA TRP A 180 -9.73 -27.61 17.57
C TRP A 180 -10.40 -26.31 18.07
N SER A 181 -11.13 -25.61 17.20
CA SER A 181 -11.82 -24.35 17.54
C SER A 181 -12.80 -24.52 18.71
N ASP A 182 -13.51 -25.66 18.74
CA ASP A 182 -14.41 -26.04 19.82
C ASP A 182 -13.65 -26.32 21.14
N SER A 183 -12.48 -26.96 21.06
CA SER A 183 -11.67 -27.33 22.23
C SER A 183 -10.97 -26.15 22.90
N VAL A 184 -10.50 -25.16 22.11
CA VAL A 184 -9.83 -23.96 22.64
C VAL A 184 -10.83 -22.87 23.04
N GLY A 185 -12.14 -23.12 22.89
CA GLY A 185 -13.19 -22.22 23.35
C GLY A 185 -13.50 -21.06 22.41
N LEU A 186 -13.10 -21.12 21.13
CA LEU A 186 -13.52 -20.12 20.14
C LEU A 186 -15.02 -20.22 19.83
N ILE A 187 -15.61 -21.40 20.02
CA ILE A 187 -17.05 -21.63 19.89
C ILE A 187 -17.67 -21.66 21.28
N ASP A 188 -18.50 -20.67 21.58
CA ASP A 188 -19.24 -20.62 22.83
C ASP A 188 -20.21 -21.81 22.97
N LYS A 189 -20.16 -22.53 24.10
CA LYS A 189 -20.96 -23.75 24.30
C LYS A 189 -22.45 -23.50 24.49
N GLN A 190 -22.84 -22.31 24.94
CA GLN A 190 -24.22 -22.01 25.30
C GLN A 190 -24.98 -21.34 24.14
N TRP A 191 -24.35 -20.35 23.52
CA TRP A 191 -24.94 -19.46 22.53
C TRP A 191 -24.37 -19.66 21.13
N TYR A 192 -23.30 -20.45 20.99
CA TYR A 192 -22.63 -20.70 19.71
C TYR A 192 -22.12 -19.41 19.05
N PHE A 193 -21.75 -18.42 19.87
CA PHE A 193 -20.99 -17.26 19.43
C PHE A 193 -19.58 -17.70 19.03
N ILE A 194 -19.08 -17.12 17.94
CA ILE A 194 -17.70 -17.26 17.51
C ILE A 194 -16.88 -16.09 18.08
N TYR A 195 -16.01 -16.39 19.03
CA TYR A 195 -15.08 -15.45 19.62
C TYR A 195 -13.86 -15.20 18.73
N ASP A 196 -13.18 -14.07 18.92
CA ASP A 196 -12.18 -13.58 17.97
C ASP A 196 -10.91 -14.44 17.92
N GLY A 197 -10.42 -14.93 19.05
CA GLY A 197 -9.17 -15.70 19.05
C GLY A 197 -8.62 -16.06 20.42
N VAL A 198 -7.47 -16.70 20.39
CA VAL A 198 -6.68 -17.15 21.53
C VAL A 198 -5.19 -16.87 21.28
N ASP A 199 -4.36 -16.75 22.31
CA ASP A 199 -2.93 -16.47 22.17
C ASP A 199 -2.07 -17.71 22.46
N ALA A 200 -1.13 -18.03 21.57
CA ALA A 200 -0.22 -19.16 21.77
C ALA A 200 0.73 -19.00 22.98
N LYS A 201 0.94 -17.77 23.48
CA LYS A 201 1.83 -17.48 24.63
C LYS A 201 1.33 -18.07 25.94
N ASP A 202 0.01 -18.11 26.14
CA ASP A 202 -0.61 -18.70 27.33
C ASP A 202 -1.14 -20.11 27.07
N ASN A 203 -0.68 -20.73 25.96
CA ASN A 203 -1.16 -22.01 25.47
C ASN A 203 -2.68 -22.02 25.21
N CYS A 204 -3.21 -20.89 24.71
CA CYS A 204 -4.62 -20.68 24.41
C CYS A 204 -5.54 -20.83 25.62
N ALA A 205 -5.06 -20.45 26.80
CA ALA A 205 -5.84 -20.50 28.03
C ALA A 205 -6.89 -19.39 28.10
N THR A 206 -6.60 -18.22 27.51
CA THR A 206 -7.50 -17.06 27.53
C THR A 206 -8.11 -16.82 26.15
N VAL A 207 -9.44 -16.82 26.09
CA VAL A 207 -10.20 -16.48 24.88
C VAL A 207 -10.47 -14.98 24.84
N ASN A 208 -10.21 -14.36 23.70
CA ASN A 208 -10.64 -12.99 23.40
C ASN A 208 -12.14 -12.99 23.05
N PRO A 209 -13.03 -12.44 23.89
CA PRO A 209 -14.47 -12.56 23.72
C PRO A 209 -15.06 -11.58 22.69
N HIS A 210 -14.23 -10.81 21.97
CA HIS A 210 -14.71 -9.98 20.86
C HIS A 210 -15.41 -10.85 19.80
N GLN A 211 -16.44 -10.28 19.19
CA GLN A 211 -17.33 -10.96 18.26
C GLN A 211 -17.51 -10.10 17.02
N PHE A 212 -17.29 -10.70 15.85
CA PHE A 212 -17.44 -10.04 14.56
C PHE A 212 -18.35 -10.86 13.67
N SER A 213 -19.25 -10.21 12.93
CA SER A 213 -20.36 -10.89 12.28
C SER A 213 -19.91 -11.92 11.23
N TYR A 214 -18.86 -11.59 10.47
CA TYR A 214 -18.35 -12.41 9.38
C TYR A 214 -17.79 -13.77 9.84
N THR A 215 -17.15 -13.87 11.01
CA THR A 215 -16.63 -15.16 11.51
C THR A 215 -17.76 -16.12 11.84
N GLN A 216 -18.83 -15.61 12.47
CA GLN A 216 -20.05 -16.37 12.73
C GLN A 216 -20.61 -16.97 11.42
N ALA A 217 -20.68 -16.17 10.35
CA ALA A 217 -21.21 -16.60 9.07
C ALA A 217 -20.28 -17.59 8.33
N VAL A 218 -18.96 -17.41 8.42
CA VAL A 218 -17.96 -18.35 7.87
C VAL A 218 -18.11 -19.74 8.47
N TYR A 219 -18.23 -19.86 9.81
CA TYR A 219 -18.47 -21.16 10.45
C TYR A 219 -19.85 -21.72 10.13
N THR A 220 -20.89 -20.88 10.07
CA THR A 220 -22.26 -21.31 9.72
C THR A 220 -22.28 -21.97 8.35
N TYR A 221 -21.67 -21.33 7.36
CA TYR A 221 -21.65 -21.86 5.99
C TYR A 221 -20.79 -23.12 5.88
N GLY A 222 -19.59 -23.15 6.48
CA GLY A 222 -18.75 -24.34 6.49
C GLY A 222 -19.46 -25.57 7.10
N ALA A 223 -20.17 -25.39 8.23
CA ALA A 223 -20.95 -26.45 8.85
C ALA A 223 -22.11 -26.91 7.95
N ALA A 224 -22.78 -25.98 7.25
CA ALA A 224 -23.86 -26.32 6.32
C ALA A 224 -23.34 -27.10 5.11
N VAL A 225 -22.16 -26.75 4.59
CA VAL A 225 -21.51 -27.50 3.51
C VAL A 225 -21.20 -28.93 3.96
N LEU A 226 -20.71 -29.13 5.19
CA LEU A 226 -20.47 -30.47 5.73
C LEU A 226 -21.76 -31.25 5.99
N TYR A 227 -22.82 -30.60 6.46
CA TYR A 227 -24.16 -31.20 6.52
C TYR A 227 -24.59 -31.72 5.14
N ASN A 228 -24.38 -30.94 4.09
CA ASN A 228 -24.70 -31.36 2.72
C ASN A 228 -23.80 -32.50 2.23
N TYR A 229 -22.49 -32.41 2.46
CA TYR A 229 -21.51 -33.42 2.06
C TYR A 229 -21.77 -34.79 2.69
N THR A 230 -22.13 -34.78 3.98
CA THR A 230 -22.42 -35.98 4.77
C THR A 230 -23.85 -36.49 4.60
N ASN A 231 -24.58 -36.00 3.60
CA ASN A 231 -25.96 -36.38 3.30
C ASN A 231 -26.94 -36.16 4.46
N GLY A 232 -26.73 -35.07 5.20
CA GLY A 232 -27.65 -34.61 6.23
C GLY A 232 -27.33 -35.09 7.64
N ASP A 233 -26.06 -35.31 7.97
CA ASP A 233 -25.62 -35.70 9.32
C ASP A 233 -26.21 -34.77 10.41
N GLU A 234 -26.79 -35.37 11.44
CA GLU A 234 -27.48 -34.63 12.50
C GLU A 234 -26.53 -33.70 13.27
N THR A 235 -25.25 -34.08 13.43
CA THR A 235 -24.26 -33.28 14.15
C THR A 235 -23.98 -31.98 13.40
N TRP A 236 -23.70 -32.06 12.10
CA TRP A 236 -23.48 -30.87 11.27
C TRP A 236 -24.75 -30.03 11.10
N GLY A 237 -25.92 -30.67 11.05
CA GLY A 237 -27.22 -29.99 11.02
C GLY A 237 -27.49 -29.17 12.28
N ASP A 238 -27.27 -29.77 13.46
CA ASP A 238 -27.41 -29.10 14.76
C ASP A 238 -26.40 -27.96 14.92
N ARG A 239 -25.13 -28.18 14.55
CA ARG A 239 -24.09 -27.15 14.54
C ARG A 239 -24.49 -25.96 13.67
N THR A 240 -24.98 -26.21 12.45
CA THR A 240 -25.44 -25.16 11.53
C THR A 240 -26.60 -24.36 12.12
N ALA A 241 -27.62 -25.04 12.67
CA ALA A 241 -28.79 -24.38 13.24
C ALA A 241 -28.43 -23.51 14.46
N LYS A 242 -27.54 -23.98 15.33
CA LYS A 242 -27.09 -23.24 16.51
C LYS A 242 -26.20 -22.04 16.14
N LEU A 243 -25.30 -22.19 15.16
CA LEU A 243 -24.50 -21.08 14.65
C LEU A 243 -25.38 -20.00 13.99
N LEU A 244 -26.39 -20.39 13.21
CA LEU A 244 -27.36 -19.45 12.63
C LEU A 244 -28.13 -18.69 13.72
N LYS A 245 -28.55 -19.39 14.78
CA LYS A 245 -29.19 -18.76 15.94
C LYS A 245 -28.25 -17.77 16.63
N GLY A 246 -26.96 -18.11 16.77
CA GLY A 246 -25.92 -17.22 17.30
C GLY A 246 -25.78 -15.94 16.47
N ALA A 247 -25.86 -16.04 15.14
CA ALA A 247 -25.77 -14.89 14.23
C ALA A 247 -26.87 -13.83 14.43
N ARG A 248 -27.98 -14.15 15.11
CA ARG A 248 -29.05 -13.19 15.42
C ARG A 248 -28.59 -11.98 16.22
N VAL A 249 -27.47 -12.08 16.95
CA VAL A 249 -26.90 -10.96 17.71
C VAL A 249 -26.48 -9.79 16.81
N TYR A 250 -26.22 -10.03 15.53
CA TYR A 250 -25.85 -9.00 14.54
C TYR A 250 -27.06 -8.39 13.83
N PHE A 251 -28.27 -8.61 14.35
CA PHE A 251 -29.51 -8.07 13.80
C PHE A 251 -30.32 -7.38 14.88
N SER A 252 -31.09 -6.36 14.48
CA SER A 252 -31.94 -5.59 15.38
C SER A 252 -31.17 -4.76 16.41
N PRO A 253 -30.35 -3.78 15.97
CA PRO A 253 -29.55 -2.95 16.88
C PRO A 253 -30.39 -2.11 17.85
N PHE A 254 -31.63 -1.80 17.47
CA PHE A 254 -32.57 -1.00 18.23
C PHE A 254 -33.98 -1.57 18.08
N GLU A 255 -34.88 -1.24 19.03
CA GLU A 255 -36.27 -1.71 19.02
C GLU A 255 -37.03 -1.33 17.75
N ASN A 256 -36.67 -0.21 17.10
CA ASN A 256 -37.28 0.26 15.86
C ASN A 256 -36.57 -0.24 14.58
N ALA A 257 -35.54 -1.08 14.72
CA ALA A 257 -34.68 -1.53 13.62
C ALA A 257 -34.73 -3.06 13.46
N THR A 258 -35.91 -3.67 13.51
CA THR A 258 -36.11 -5.12 13.51
C THR A 258 -35.49 -5.82 12.30
N ASN A 259 -34.71 -6.87 12.55
CA ASN A 259 -34.03 -7.71 11.56
C ASN A 259 -33.05 -6.97 10.64
N ILE A 260 -32.64 -5.74 10.99
CA ILE A 260 -31.63 -5.00 10.22
C ILE A 260 -30.25 -5.38 10.73
N MET A 261 -29.38 -5.82 9.82
CA MET A 261 -28.01 -6.22 10.11
C MET A 261 -27.13 -5.02 10.51
N TYR A 262 -26.26 -5.23 11.50
CA TYR A 262 -25.29 -4.24 11.98
C TYR A 262 -24.04 -4.90 12.58
N GLU A 263 -22.92 -4.19 12.64
CA GLU A 263 -21.74 -4.66 13.40
C GLU A 263 -21.86 -4.32 14.88
N ALA A 264 -22.24 -5.31 15.70
CA ALA A 264 -22.48 -5.14 17.12
C ALA A 264 -21.31 -4.53 17.90
N ALA A 265 -20.07 -4.88 17.55
CA ALA A 265 -18.88 -4.43 18.26
C ALA A 265 -18.49 -2.96 17.97
N CYS A 266 -18.91 -2.38 16.84
CA CYS A 266 -18.36 -1.09 16.38
C CYS A 266 -19.38 -0.11 15.81
N GLU A 267 -20.46 -0.58 15.17
CA GLU A 267 -21.38 0.28 14.40
C GLU A 267 -22.21 1.23 15.28
N PRO A 268 -22.77 0.79 16.43
CA PRO A 268 -23.49 1.70 17.34
C PRO A 268 -22.63 2.84 17.87
N TYR A 269 -21.32 2.61 17.99
CA TYR A 269 -20.35 3.57 18.52
C TYR A 269 -19.67 4.41 17.43
N GLY A 270 -19.87 4.08 16.14
CA GLY A 270 -19.24 4.79 15.03
C GLY A 270 -17.73 4.56 14.94
N ILE A 271 -17.23 3.42 15.41
CA ILE A 271 -15.79 3.11 15.49
C ILE A 271 -15.35 1.98 14.54
N CYS A 272 -16.19 1.56 13.61
CA CYS A 272 -15.83 0.51 12.66
C CYS A 272 -14.64 0.94 11.80
N ASN A 273 -13.62 0.08 11.71
CA ASN A 273 -12.51 0.27 10.79
C ASN A 273 -12.92 -0.10 9.34
N THR A 274 -11.98 0.02 8.39
CA THR A 274 -12.21 -0.28 6.96
C THR A 274 -12.69 -1.71 6.72
N ASP A 275 -12.10 -2.69 7.41
CA ASP A 275 -12.48 -4.11 7.34
C ASP A 275 -13.91 -4.33 7.81
N GLN A 276 -14.22 -3.86 9.03
CA GLN A 276 -15.49 -4.08 9.71
C GLN A 276 -16.68 -3.50 8.95
N LYS A 277 -16.45 -2.44 8.16
CA LYS A 277 -17.47 -1.86 7.28
C LYS A 277 -17.91 -2.79 6.14
N SER A 278 -17.14 -3.85 5.85
CA SER A 278 -17.45 -4.83 4.81
C SER A 278 -18.04 -6.15 5.31
N PHE A 279 -17.96 -6.43 6.62
CA PHE A 279 -18.32 -7.73 7.20
C PHE A 279 -19.78 -8.12 6.93
N LYS A 280 -20.70 -7.16 6.93
CA LYS A 280 -22.13 -7.37 6.64
C LYS A 280 -22.38 -7.98 5.26
N GLY A 281 -21.58 -7.62 4.26
CA GLY A 281 -21.65 -8.25 2.94
C GLY A 281 -21.41 -9.76 3.03
N TYR A 282 -20.34 -10.16 3.71
CA TYR A 282 -19.96 -11.57 3.81
C TYR A 282 -20.95 -12.38 4.62
N VAL A 283 -21.54 -11.78 5.67
CA VAL A 283 -22.67 -12.39 6.40
C VAL A 283 -23.81 -12.69 5.45
N SER A 284 -24.21 -11.72 4.63
CA SER A 284 -25.28 -11.94 3.64
C SER A 284 -24.94 -13.08 2.69
N ARG A 285 -23.75 -13.04 2.06
CA ARG A 285 -23.30 -14.08 1.13
C ARG A 285 -23.36 -15.47 1.74
N PHE A 286 -22.71 -15.66 2.89
CA PHE A 286 -22.56 -16.96 3.51
C PHE A 286 -23.87 -17.49 4.12
N LEU A 287 -24.75 -16.62 4.61
CA LEU A 287 -26.07 -17.04 5.06
C LEU A 287 -26.97 -17.44 3.88
N TRP A 288 -26.94 -16.72 2.75
CA TRP A 288 -27.63 -17.17 1.54
C TRP A 288 -27.08 -18.50 1.03
N ALA A 289 -25.76 -18.67 0.99
CA ALA A 289 -25.12 -19.92 0.60
C ALA A 289 -25.47 -21.08 1.56
N THR A 290 -25.60 -20.81 2.87
CA THR A 290 -26.07 -21.76 3.89
C THR A 290 -27.44 -22.33 3.52
N THR A 291 -28.38 -21.51 3.03
CA THR A 291 -29.70 -21.99 2.61
C THR A 291 -29.65 -22.93 1.41
N ARG A 292 -28.61 -22.86 0.58
CA ARG A 292 -28.42 -23.78 -0.56
C ARG A 292 -27.88 -25.13 -0.10
N MET A 293 -27.15 -25.17 1.01
CA MET A 293 -26.61 -26.40 1.58
C MET A 293 -27.58 -27.09 2.55
N MET A 294 -28.32 -26.29 3.34
CA MET A 294 -29.33 -26.73 4.31
C MET A 294 -30.63 -25.96 4.12
N PRO A 295 -31.52 -26.38 3.19
CA PRO A 295 -32.73 -25.63 2.80
C PRO A 295 -33.70 -25.31 3.94
N SER A 296 -33.70 -26.08 5.02
CA SER A 296 -34.52 -25.82 6.20
C SER A 296 -34.18 -24.49 6.91
N THR A 297 -33.01 -23.90 6.66
CA THR A 297 -32.60 -22.59 7.20
C THR A 297 -33.22 -21.40 6.45
N LEU A 298 -33.76 -21.63 5.24
CA LEU A 298 -34.26 -20.57 4.35
C LEU A 298 -35.30 -19.64 4.99
N PRO A 299 -36.32 -20.10 5.74
CA PRO A 299 -37.32 -19.20 6.31
C PRO A 299 -36.70 -18.16 7.26
N GLU A 300 -35.71 -18.57 8.05
CA GLU A 300 -35.04 -17.71 9.01
C GLU A 300 -34.10 -16.73 8.30
N VAL A 301 -33.22 -17.24 7.42
CA VAL A 301 -32.29 -16.41 6.66
C VAL A 301 -33.02 -15.38 5.81
N ARG A 302 -34.09 -15.80 5.10
CA ARG A 302 -34.91 -14.89 4.29
C ARG A 302 -35.52 -13.78 5.14
N THR A 303 -36.00 -14.09 6.34
CA THR A 303 -36.58 -13.09 7.25
C THR A 303 -35.54 -12.03 7.64
N LEU A 304 -34.33 -12.45 8.01
CA LEU A 304 -33.25 -11.56 8.43
C LEU A 304 -32.71 -10.72 7.26
N LEU A 305 -32.38 -11.37 6.14
CA LEU A 305 -31.69 -10.72 5.03
C LEU A 305 -32.63 -9.89 4.15
N THR A 306 -33.93 -10.22 4.05
CA THR A 306 -34.88 -9.36 3.32
C THR A 306 -35.05 -8.00 3.99
N ALA A 307 -35.18 -7.96 5.32
CA ALA A 307 -35.26 -6.71 6.07
C ALA A 307 -33.97 -5.89 5.91
N SER A 308 -32.81 -6.56 5.98
CA SER A 308 -31.50 -5.92 5.79
C SER A 308 -31.31 -5.39 4.37
N ALA A 309 -31.73 -6.11 3.33
CA ALA A 309 -31.64 -5.67 1.93
C ALA A 309 -32.49 -4.41 1.67
N ILE A 310 -33.70 -4.35 2.23
CA ILE A 310 -34.54 -3.15 2.14
C ILE A 310 -33.87 -1.96 2.83
N ALA A 311 -33.27 -2.19 4.00
CA ALA A 311 -32.58 -1.15 4.75
C ALA A 311 -31.30 -0.67 4.04
N ALA A 312 -30.51 -1.58 3.47
CA ALA A 312 -29.34 -1.28 2.67
C ALA A 312 -29.72 -0.44 1.44
N GLY A 313 -30.77 -0.83 0.70
CA GLY A 313 -31.25 -0.06 -0.45
C GLY A 313 -31.69 1.36 -0.09
N LYS A 314 -32.25 1.59 1.11
CA LYS A 314 -32.54 2.94 1.61
C LYS A 314 -31.27 3.72 1.96
N ALA A 315 -30.23 3.04 2.46
CA ALA A 315 -28.95 3.68 2.78
C ALA A 315 -28.14 4.07 1.54
N CYS A 316 -28.50 3.58 0.35
CA CYS A 316 -27.95 3.92 -0.96
C CYS A 316 -28.69 5.11 -1.59
N SER A 317 -28.65 6.26 -0.92
CA SER A 317 -29.44 7.45 -1.29
C SER A 317 -28.65 8.76 -1.21
N GLY A 318 -27.32 8.71 -1.13
CA GLY A 318 -26.48 9.88 -0.93
C GLY A 318 -25.31 9.98 -1.90
N GLY A 319 -24.28 10.74 -1.54
CA GLY A 319 -23.18 11.08 -2.46
C GLY A 319 -23.60 12.10 -3.54
N GLU A 320 -22.67 12.45 -4.42
CA GLU A 320 -22.93 13.36 -5.54
C GLU A 320 -23.83 12.73 -6.62
N ASP A 321 -23.88 11.40 -6.66
CA ASP A 321 -24.66 10.57 -7.57
C ASP A 321 -26.06 10.20 -7.06
N GLY A 322 -26.39 10.55 -5.81
CA GLY A 322 -27.68 10.24 -5.17
C GLY A 322 -27.93 8.75 -4.91
N THR A 323 -26.91 7.90 -5.07
CA THR A 323 -27.01 6.43 -5.00
C THR A 323 -25.87 5.79 -4.19
N THR A 324 -24.93 6.58 -3.67
CA THR A 324 -23.87 6.13 -2.76
C THR A 324 -24.46 5.53 -1.47
N CYS A 325 -23.94 4.35 -1.09
CA CYS A 325 -24.37 3.59 0.08
C CYS A 325 -23.61 3.96 1.36
N GLY A 326 -24.35 4.10 2.46
CA GLY A 326 -23.84 4.37 3.80
C GLY A 326 -23.61 3.11 4.65
N GLN A 327 -23.03 3.29 5.84
CA GLN A 327 -22.74 2.18 6.77
C GLN A 327 -23.99 1.76 7.55
N LYS A 328 -24.69 2.70 8.17
CA LYS A 328 -25.75 2.44 9.16
C LYS A 328 -27.11 2.25 8.53
N TRP A 329 -27.48 1.02 8.21
CA TRP A 329 -28.74 0.74 7.48
C TRP A 329 -30.00 0.99 8.31
N TYR A 330 -29.89 1.00 9.64
CA TYR A 330 -31.00 1.24 10.55
C TYR A 330 -31.38 2.73 10.70
N THR A 331 -30.65 3.67 10.07
CA THR A 331 -30.98 5.11 10.11
C THR A 331 -32.07 5.50 9.11
N GLY A 332 -32.37 4.63 8.13
CA GLY A 332 -33.41 4.86 7.13
C GLY A 332 -32.97 5.70 5.92
N GLY A 333 -31.69 6.01 5.78
CA GLY A 333 -31.12 6.78 4.65
C GLY A 333 -29.59 6.78 4.67
N TYR A 334 -28.98 7.44 3.68
CA TYR A 334 -27.51 7.64 3.65
C TYR A 334 -27.01 8.36 4.90
N ASP A 335 -25.99 7.81 5.56
CA ASP A 335 -25.45 8.29 6.83
C ASP A 335 -24.19 9.17 6.69
N GLY A 336 -23.77 9.48 5.45
CA GLY A 336 -22.57 10.27 5.20
C GLY A 336 -21.26 9.47 5.22
N VAL A 337 -21.31 8.14 5.34
CA VAL A 337 -20.10 7.30 5.47
C VAL A 337 -19.95 6.36 4.26
N PRO A 338 -19.31 6.81 3.17
CA PRO A 338 -19.09 5.99 1.98
C PRO A 338 -17.87 5.07 2.13
N GLY A 339 -17.71 4.13 1.20
CA GLY A 339 -16.51 3.30 1.08
C GLY A 339 -16.76 1.98 0.37
N LEU A 340 -15.69 1.33 -0.10
CA LEU A 340 -15.77 0.04 -0.80
C LEU A 340 -16.55 -1.02 -0.01
N GLY A 341 -16.30 -1.12 1.31
CA GLY A 341 -16.96 -2.08 2.18
C GLY A 341 -18.47 -1.88 2.27
N GLN A 342 -18.93 -0.63 2.32
CA GLN A 342 -20.35 -0.28 2.38
C GLN A 342 -21.05 -0.60 1.06
N GLN A 343 -20.40 -0.28 -0.06
CA GLN A 343 -20.92 -0.58 -1.40
C GLN A 343 -21.00 -2.09 -1.63
N THR A 344 -19.92 -2.81 -1.31
CA THR A 344 -19.85 -4.28 -1.38
C THR A 344 -20.93 -4.91 -0.49
N SER A 345 -21.08 -4.43 0.74
CA SER A 345 -22.08 -4.96 1.67
C SER A 345 -23.50 -4.73 1.18
N ALA A 346 -23.80 -3.55 0.65
CA ALA A 346 -25.11 -3.23 0.11
C ALA A 346 -25.42 -4.07 -1.13
N LEU A 347 -24.49 -4.14 -2.10
CA LEU A 347 -24.62 -4.97 -3.30
C LEU A 347 -24.90 -6.43 -2.94
N GLU A 348 -24.04 -7.03 -2.11
CA GLU A 348 -24.14 -8.42 -1.69
C GLU A 348 -25.47 -8.74 -0.98
N THR A 349 -25.94 -7.80 -0.14
CA THR A 349 -27.20 -7.98 0.60
C THR A 349 -28.42 -7.89 -0.30
N VAL A 350 -28.39 -6.99 -1.30
CA VAL A 350 -29.48 -6.83 -2.25
C VAL A 350 -29.51 -7.97 -3.27
N GLN A 351 -28.37 -8.30 -3.90
CA GLN A 351 -28.31 -9.35 -4.92
C GLN A 351 -28.61 -10.73 -4.35
N GLY A 352 -28.25 -10.99 -3.09
CA GLY A 352 -28.53 -12.28 -2.43
C GLY A 352 -30.01 -12.64 -2.35
N LEU A 353 -30.93 -11.68 -2.54
CA LEU A 353 -32.37 -11.97 -2.69
C LEU A 353 -32.66 -12.90 -3.88
N LEU A 354 -31.78 -12.94 -4.87
CA LEU A 354 -31.87 -13.80 -6.06
C LEU A 354 -31.22 -15.19 -5.87
N ALA A 355 -30.57 -15.44 -4.72
CA ALA A 355 -29.79 -16.66 -4.50
C ALA A 355 -30.60 -17.97 -4.61
N GLN A 356 -31.93 -17.92 -4.38
CA GLN A 356 -32.79 -19.09 -4.55
C GLN A 356 -33.16 -19.39 -6.00
N GLU A 357 -33.11 -18.39 -6.87
CA GLU A 357 -33.44 -18.48 -8.29
C GLU A 357 -32.23 -18.96 -9.11
N ALA A 358 -31.03 -18.70 -8.61
CA ALA A 358 -29.79 -19.13 -9.23
C ALA A 358 -29.45 -20.61 -8.99
N THR A 359 -28.65 -21.18 -9.90
CA THR A 359 -28.14 -22.55 -9.78
C THR A 359 -27.37 -22.72 -8.48
N PRO A 360 -27.61 -23.81 -7.70
CA PRO A 360 -26.85 -24.05 -6.48
C PRO A 360 -25.37 -24.34 -6.79
N PRO A 361 -24.44 -24.10 -5.83
CA PRO A 361 -23.02 -24.44 -6.00
C PRO A 361 -22.82 -25.89 -6.45
N PHE A 362 -22.08 -26.09 -7.53
CA PHE A 362 -21.77 -27.42 -8.08
C PHE A 362 -20.98 -28.27 -7.08
N LYS A 363 -21.22 -29.58 -7.10
CA LYS A 363 -20.49 -30.57 -6.30
C LYS A 363 -19.59 -31.44 -7.19
N ALA A 364 -18.93 -32.42 -6.58
CA ALA A 364 -18.14 -33.42 -7.29
C ALA A 364 -18.89 -34.01 -8.50
N GLY A 365 -18.21 -34.02 -9.65
CA GLY A 365 -18.76 -34.47 -10.93
C GLY A 365 -19.52 -33.42 -11.74
N GLU A 366 -19.93 -32.30 -11.14
CA GLU A 366 -20.62 -31.19 -11.83
C GLU A 366 -19.66 -30.06 -12.21
N ILE A 367 -18.53 -29.96 -11.53
CA ILE A 367 -17.50 -28.94 -11.76
C ILE A 367 -16.68 -29.27 -13.01
N LYS A 368 -16.53 -28.27 -13.88
CA LYS A 368 -15.88 -28.35 -15.20
C LYS A 368 -14.75 -27.33 -15.29
N ARG A 369 -13.73 -27.69 -16.07
CA ARG A 369 -12.62 -26.79 -16.43
C ARG A 369 -13.00 -25.98 -17.67
N VAL A 370 -13.69 -24.87 -17.46
CA VAL A 370 -14.15 -23.98 -18.54
C VAL A 370 -13.05 -22.98 -18.90
N ARG A 371 -12.51 -23.08 -20.13
CA ARG A 371 -11.43 -22.21 -20.65
C ARG A 371 -11.90 -21.09 -21.59
N GLY A 372 -13.19 -20.98 -21.86
CA GLY A 372 -13.76 -19.91 -22.67
C GLY A 372 -15.24 -19.79 -22.38
N ALA A 373 -15.87 -18.68 -22.78
CA ALA A 373 -17.32 -18.57 -22.70
C ALA A 373 -17.93 -19.71 -23.53
N SER A 374 -18.64 -20.64 -22.90
CA SER A 374 -19.29 -21.73 -23.64
C SER A 374 -20.39 -21.15 -24.53
N GLU A 375 -20.54 -21.67 -25.75
CA GLU A 375 -21.70 -21.38 -26.62
C GLU A 375 -23.05 -21.80 -25.98
N ASP A 376 -23.02 -22.52 -24.86
CA ASP A 376 -24.17 -23.02 -24.10
C ASP A 376 -24.55 -22.16 -22.87
N SER A 377 -24.06 -20.93 -22.74
CA SER A 377 -24.59 -20.01 -21.73
C SER A 377 -26.09 -19.77 -22.00
N PRO A 378 -26.98 -19.99 -21.02
CA PRO A 378 -28.42 -19.85 -21.25
C PRO A 378 -28.70 -18.41 -21.68
N THR A 379 -29.30 -18.27 -22.87
CA THR A 379 -29.88 -17.01 -23.34
C THR A 379 -30.68 -16.36 -22.21
N PRO A 380 -30.55 -15.03 -22.00
CA PRO A 380 -31.36 -14.31 -21.03
C PRO A 380 -32.82 -14.66 -21.28
N ALA A 381 -33.59 -14.89 -20.21
CA ALA A 381 -35.02 -15.09 -20.30
C ALA A 381 -35.66 -13.88 -21.00
N SER A 382 -35.84 -13.98 -22.32
CA SER A 382 -36.56 -13.03 -23.13
C SER A 382 -38.04 -13.26 -22.86
N ASP A 383 -38.58 -12.60 -21.84
CA ASP A 383 -39.98 -12.16 -21.78
C ASP A 383 -40.24 -11.42 -20.46
N LEU A 384 -39.84 -10.15 -20.41
CA LEU A 384 -40.54 -9.17 -19.58
C LEU A 384 -40.84 -7.93 -20.44
N PRO A 385 -42.11 -7.50 -20.56
CA PRO A 385 -42.49 -6.44 -21.48
C PRO A 385 -42.00 -5.08 -20.99
N VAL A 386 -41.23 -4.38 -21.82
CA VAL A 386 -40.88 -2.97 -21.64
C VAL A 386 -42.10 -2.12 -21.92
N THR A 387 -42.84 -1.74 -20.88
CA THR A 387 -43.80 -0.63 -20.96
C THR A 387 -43.03 0.70 -20.84
N GLN A 388 -43.08 1.48 -21.93
CA GLN A 388 -42.66 2.88 -21.97
C GLN A 388 -43.52 3.72 -21.01
N THR A 389 -42.89 4.60 -20.24
CA THR A 389 -43.60 5.63 -19.46
C THR A 389 -42.91 6.99 -19.66
N PRO A 390 -43.68 8.10 -19.73
CA PRO A 390 -43.32 9.28 -20.49
C PRO A 390 -42.55 10.33 -19.69
N THR A 391 -41.85 11.18 -20.44
CA THR A 391 -41.34 12.49 -20.06
C THR A 391 -42.44 13.42 -19.56
N GLU A 392 -42.30 13.97 -18.35
CA GLU A 392 -42.87 15.26 -17.99
C GLU A 392 -41.92 16.07 -17.10
N ARG A 393 -41.63 17.30 -17.55
CA ARG A 393 -40.98 18.36 -16.78
C ARG A 393 -41.98 18.93 -15.78
N VAL A 394 -41.51 19.27 -14.58
CA VAL A 394 -42.15 20.29 -13.75
C VAL A 394 -41.11 21.32 -13.33
N ASP A 395 -41.42 22.58 -13.65
CA ASP A 395 -40.66 23.79 -13.40
C ASP A 395 -41.07 24.45 -12.06
N SER A 396 -40.09 25.08 -11.40
CA SER A 396 -40.20 26.27 -10.53
C SER A 396 -40.58 26.11 -9.02
N PRO A 397 -40.43 27.15 -8.15
CA PRO A 397 -39.16 27.71 -7.63
C PRO A 397 -39.22 28.10 -6.12
N ILE A 398 -38.18 27.95 -5.28
CA ILE A 398 -38.11 28.66 -3.97
C ILE A 398 -36.70 29.16 -3.62
N ARG A 399 -36.65 30.43 -3.16
CA ARG A 399 -35.50 31.27 -2.78
C ARG A 399 -35.02 31.04 -1.32
N VAL A 400 -33.69 31.06 -1.17
CA VAL A 400 -32.79 31.73 -0.21
C VAL A 400 -33.17 31.85 1.29
N SER A 401 -32.30 31.28 2.14
CA SER A 401 -31.68 31.89 3.35
C SER A 401 -30.54 30.95 3.79
N GLY A 402 -29.27 31.31 3.95
CA GLY A 402 -28.74 32.35 4.83
C GLY A 402 -27.92 31.68 5.94
N SER A 403 -26.59 31.68 5.77
CA SER A 403 -25.51 31.47 6.76
C SER A 403 -25.56 30.28 7.74
N ALA A 404 -24.61 29.35 7.58
CA ALA A 404 -23.92 28.73 8.70
C ALA A 404 -22.51 28.33 8.24
N VAL A 405 -21.51 29.05 8.73
CA VAL A 405 -20.10 28.69 8.62
C VAL A 405 -19.87 27.56 9.63
N ALA A 406 -19.37 26.41 9.18
CA ALA A 406 -18.92 25.33 10.05
C ALA A 406 -17.45 25.03 9.72
N GLU A 407 -16.58 25.31 10.68
CA GLU A 407 -15.16 24.95 10.69
C GLU A 407 -15.00 23.43 10.50
N VAL A 408 -14.25 23.04 9.47
CA VAL A 408 -13.79 21.65 9.31
C VAL A 408 -12.50 21.50 10.11
N CYS A 409 -12.64 20.96 11.33
CA CYS A 409 -11.52 20.46 12.11
C CYS A 409 -11.16 19.05 11.61
N VAL A 410 -10.17 18.96 10.73
CA VAL A 410 -9.62 17.68 10.26
C VAL A 410 -8.77 17.08 11.37
N THR A 411 -9.27 16.04 12.03
CA THR A 411 -8.46 15.16 12.89
C THR A 411 -8.15 13.88 12.12
N SER A 412 -6.93 13.79 11.60
CA SER A 412 -6.39 12.58 10.98
C SER A 412 -5.93 11.58 12.06
N ARG A 413 -6.22 10.28 11.86
CA ARG A 413 -5.58 9.17 12.60
C ARG A 413 -5.07 8.13 11.58
N SER A 414 -3.76 8.20 11.31
CA SER A 414 -2.93 7.26 10.54
C SER A 414 -2.49 6.06 11.39
N GLY A 415 -2.15 4.91 10.79
CA GLY A 415 -1.55 3.70 11.40
C GLY A 415 -0.12 3.44 10.87
N ALA A 416 0.75 2.87 11.71
CA ALA A 416 2.20 2.67 11.53
C ALA A 416 2.53 1.85 10.26
N GLY A 417 3.40 2.22 9.31
CA GLY A 417 4.69 2.92 9.40
C GLY A 417 4.75 4.37 8.95
N LEU A 418 3.65 5.11 9.12
CA LEU A 418 3.61 6.58 9.25
C LEU A 418 3.29 7.02 10.70
N ARG A 419 3.48 6.12 11.68
CA ARG A 419 3.48 6.42 13.11
C ARG A 419 4.89 6.23 13.66
N ASP A 420 5.74 7.18 13.34
CA ASP A 420 6.96 7.61 14.05
C ASP A 420 7.46 8.77 13.17
N TYR A 421 7.30 10.05 13.48
CA TYR A 421 7.20 10.74 14.76
C TYR A 421 6.13 11.81 14.60
N LYS A 422 5.18 11.91 15.53
CA LYS A 422 4.49 13.20 15.66
C LYS A 422 5.56 14.16 16.17
N ASP A 423 6.12 14.97 15.29
CA ASP A 423 7.00 16.05 15.70
C ASP A 423 6.15 17.04 16.50
N ASP A 424 6.18 16.88 17.82
CA ASP A 424 5.61 17.81 18.77
C ASP A 424 6.58 18.97 19.09
N GLY A 425 7.68 19.07 18.31
CA GLY A 425 8.76 20.02 18.46
C GLY A 425 9.85 19.57 19.45
N THR A 426 9.78 18.34 20.00
CA THR A 426 10.73 17.87 21.03
C THR A 426 11.78 16.88 20.52
N ASN A 427 11.57 16.26 19.37
CA ASN A 427 12.50 15.29 18.78
C ASN A 427 13.54 15.95 17.87
N VAL A 428 14.69 15.30 17.70
CA VAL A 428 15.73 15.71 16.74
C VAL A 428 15.69 14.76 15.55
N LEU A 429 15.25 15.27 14.40
CA LEU A 429 15.02 14.47 13.19
C LEU A 429 16.24 14.58 12.26
N LEU A 430 17.08 13.55 12.24
CA LEU A 430 18.30 13.47 11.44
C LEU A 430 18.27 12.28 10.47
N ASP A 431 17.09 11.86 10.02
CA ASP A 431 16.88 10.63 9.28
C ASP A 431 16.48 10.84 7.81
N ALA A 432 15.92 11.99 7.42
CA ALA A 432 15.35 12.21 6.07
C ALA A 432 16.19 13.11 5.13
N ASN A 433 17.39 13.53 5.57
CA ASN A 433 18.26 14.47 4.87
C ASN A 433 17.59 15.83 4.59
N GLU A 434 16.69 16.28 5.45
CA GLU A 434 16.06 17.60 5.36
C GLU A 434 17.05 18.71 5.76
N ASN A 435 16.73 19.95 5.39
CA ASN A 435 17.50 21.11 5.85
C ASN A 435 17.00 21.54 7.24
N ALA A 436 17.78 21.23 8.27
CA ALA A 436 17.44 21.56 9.65
C ALA A 436 17.40 23.08 9.95
N TYR A 437 17.95 23.94 9.09
CA TYR A 437 17.84 25.39 9.22
C TYR A 437 16.56 25.96 8.58
N GLY A 438 15.70 25.10 8.05
CA GLY A 438 14.41 25.49 7.48
C GLY A 438 14.48 25.97 6.02
N PRO A 439 13.38 26.57 5.52
CA PRO A 439 13.27 26.96 4.13
C PRO A 439 14.19 28.13 3.80
N SER A 440 14.64 28.21 2.54
CA SER A 440 15.47 29.32 2.03
C SER A 440 14.65 30.59 1.77
N LEU A 441 13.92 31.03 2.81
CA LEU A 441 13.12 32.25 2.84
C LEU A 441 13.74 33.21 3.86
N PRO A 442 13.63 34.54 3.65
CA PRO A 442 14.13 35.50 4.63
C PRO A 442 13.34 35.37 5.93
N ALA A 443 13.99 35.62 7.07
CA ALA A 443 13.36 35.52 8.39
C ALA A 443 12.06 36.35 8.49
N ALA A 444 12.02 37.52 7.82
CA ALA A 444 10.84 38.38 7.76
C ALA A 444 9.64 37.79 6.99
N ALA A 445 9.86 36.84 6.06
CA ALA A 445 8.80 36.10 5.39
C ALA A 445 8.29 34.92 6.24
N ILE A 446 9.11 34.43 7.17
CA ILE A 446 8.77 33.33 8.08
C ILE A 446 8.00 33.86 9.31
N SER A 447 8.26 35.11 9.74
CA SER A 447 7.78 35.62 11.04
C SER A 447 6.43 36.37 11.06
N SER A 448 5.86 36.84 9.94
CA SER A 448 4.53 37.48 9.96
C SER A 448 3.88 37.75 8.59
N ALA A 449 2.54 37.75 8.60
CA ALA A 449 1.58 37.89 7.50
C ALA A 449 1.54 39.24 6.75
N SER A 450 2.63 40.02 6.69
CA SER A 450 2.65 41.28 5.92
C SER A 450 4.06 41.86 5.71
N SER A 451 4.95 41.15 5.01
CA SER A 451 6.18 41.77 4.51
C SER A 451 6.19 41.81 2.98
N SER A 452 6.63 42.94 2.40
CA SER A 452 6.80 43.15 0.96
C SER A 452 8.06 42.48 0.38
N SER A 453 8.72 41.63 1.17
CA SER A 453 10.04 41.06 0.89
C SER A 453 9.99 39.54 1.12
N GLY A 454 9.15 38.85 0.36
CA GLY A 454 8.93 37.42 0.40
C GLY A 454 8.19 36.93 -0.85
N PRO A 455 7.98 35.62 -1.00
CA PRO A 455 7.22 35.05 -2.11
C PRO A 455 5.78 35.59 -2.12
N GLU A 456 5.36 36.23 -3.21
CA GLU A 456 3.99 36.68 -3.39
C GLU A 456 3.11 35.50 -3.81
N ILE A 457 2.38 34.91 -2.86
CA ILE A 457 1.39 33.87 -3.15
C ILE A 457 0.07 34.58 -3.45
N ASP A 458 -0.40 34.49 -4.69
CA ASP A 458 -1.73 34.97 -5.08
C ASP A 458 -2.82 34.06 -4.49
N LEU A 459 -3.19 34.35 -3.25
CA LEU A 459 -4.27 33.65 -2.55
C LEU A 459 -5.62 33.83 -3.23
N LEU A 460 -5.84 34.97 -3.90
CA LEU A 460 -7.07 35.21 -4.66
C LEU A 460 -7.10 34.37 -5.93
N GLY A 461 -5.96 34.08 -6.54
CA GLY A 461 -5.81 33.23 -7.72
C GLY A 461 -5.97 31.73 -7.49
N LEU A 462 -6.03 31.24 -6.24
CA LEU A 462 -6.11 29.80 -5.92
C LEU A 462 -7.34 29.09 -6.47
N HIS A 463 -8.40 29.83 -6.84
CA HIS A 463 -9.59 29.27 -7.50
C HIS A 463 -9.38 28.99 -9.00
N ARG A 464 -8.19 29.24 -9.55
CA ARG A 464 -7.83 29.01 -10.95
C ARG A 464 -6.73 27.97 -11.06
N TYR A 465 -6.75 27.20 -12.15
CA TYR A 465 -5.67 26.26 -12.46
C TYR A 465 -4.33 26.99 -12.65
N PRO A 466 -3.21 26.39 -12.21
CA PRO A 466 -1.87 26.95 -12.39
C PRO A 466 -1.46 26.94 -13.88
N ASP A 467 -0.41 27.71 -14.22
CA ASP A 467 0.25 27.61 -15.53
C ASP A 467 0.78 26.18 -15.72
N PRO A 468 0.33 25.42 -16.74
CA PRO A 468 0.78 24.05 -16.99
C PRO A 468 2.20 23.95 -17.55
N HIS A 469 2.80 25.05 -18.01
CA HIS A 469 4.11 25.07 -18.69
C HIS A 469 5.28 25.48 -17.78
N GLN A 470 5.01 26.31 -16.77
CA GLN A 470 5.96 26.83 -15.78
C GLN A 470 7.21 27.46 -16.42
N ARG A 471 7.02 28.24 -17.50
CA ARG A 471 8.16 28.76 -18.30
C ARG A 471 9.11 29.63 -17.48
N ASP A 472 8.58 30.50 -16.63
CA ASP A 472 9.37 31.44 -15.83
C ASP A 472 10.18 30.71 -14.74
N LEU A 473 9.55 29.77 -14.03
CA LEU A 473 10.24 28.92 -13.06
C LEU A 473 11.35 28.10 -13.73
N LYS A 474 11.07 27.49 -14.89
CA LYS A 474 12.06 26.75 -15.66
C LYS A 474 13.21 27.65 -16.10
N GLN A 475 12.95 28.90 -16.47
CA GLN A 475 14.00 29.85 -16.83
C GLN A 475 14.91 30.17 -15.63
N LEU A 476 14.35 30.35 -14.43
CA LEU A 476 15.13 30.57 -13.22
C LEU A 476 16.02 29.36 -12.88
N LEU A 477 15.47 28.13 -13.01
CA LEU A 477 16.25 26.90 -12.84
C LEU A 477 17.37 26.75 -13.89
N CYS A 478 17.14 27.19 -15.13
CA CYS A 478 18.19 27.27 -16.14
C CYS A 478 19.28 28.26 -15.73
N ASN A 479 18.90 29.44 -15.24
CA ASN A 479 19.86 30.46 -14.81
C ASN A 479 20.75 29.94 -13.66
N LEU A 480 20.17 29.16 -12.74
CA LEU A 480 20.90 28.51 -11.66
C LEU A 480 21.96 27.52 -12.17
N ARG A 481 21.73 26.84 -13.29
CA ARG A 481 22.62 25.77 -13.81
C ARG A 481 23.46 26.15 -15.02
N ASN A 482 23.20 27.27 -15.68
CA ASN A 482 24.06 27.83 -16.73
C ASN A 482 25.26 28.58 -16.11
N THR A 483 26.07 27.86 -15.35
CA THR A 483 27.25 28.35 -14.62
C THR A 483 28.49 28.59 -15.48
N ARG A 484 28.55 28.03 -16.69
CA ARG A 484 29.69 28.03 -17.63
C ARG A 484 30.91 27.25 -17.15
N HIS A 485 30.74 26.33 -16.20
CA HIS A 485 31.86 25.49 -15.74
C HIS A 485 32.26 24.42 -16.76
N HIS A 486 31.31 23.89 -17.53
CA HIS A 486 31.55 22.87 -18.55
C HIS A 486 31.48 23.40 -19.98
N THR A 487 30.47 24.21 -20.31
CA THR A 487 30.21 24.62 -21.70
C THR A 487 29.62 26.02 -21.84
N ASP A 488 29.88 26.66 -22.98
CA ASP A 488 29.28 27.92 -23.41
C ASP A 488 27.87 27.73 -24.01
N LYS A 489 27.41 26.49 -24.18
CA LYS A 489 26.02 26.21 -24.56
C LYS A 489 25.07 26.53 -23.40
N VAL A 490 23.86 26.93 -23.74
CA VAL A 490 22.84 27.36 -22.77
C VAL A 490 21.72 26.32 -22.73
N ILE A 491 21.38 25.90 -21.52
CA ILE A 491 20.15 25.18 -21.22
C ILE A 491 19.01 26.21 -21.18
N THR A 492 17.92 25.92 -21.88
CA THR A 492 16.72 26.78 -21.91
C THR A 492 15.53 26.05 -21.27
N PRO A 493 14.38 26.72 -21.03
CA PRO A 493 13.19 26.05 -20.50
C PRO A 493 12.74 24.82 -21.29
N ASP A 494 13.10 24.72 -22.57
CA ASP A 494 12.77 23.57 -23.42
C ASP A 494 13.60 22.32 -23.06
N ASN A 495 14.68 22.47 -22.29
CA ASN A 495 15.49 21.38 -21.74
C ASN A 495 14.94 20.85 -20.40
N LEU A 496 13.86 21.42 -19.86
CA LEU A 496 13.41 21.12 -18.50
C LEU A 496 12.05 20.44 -18.43
N PHE A 497 11.97 19.46 -17.55
CA PHE A 497 10.75 18.98 -16.91
C PHE A 497 10.76 19.39 -15.43
N VAL A 498 9.60 19.79 -14.90
CA VAL A 498 9.40 20.03 -13.46
C VAL A 498 8.27 19.14 -12.97
N GLY A 499 8.50 18.52 -11.81
CA GLY A 499 7.62 17.51 -11.25
C GLY A 499 7.46 17.58 -9.74
N VAL A 500 6.54 16.79 -9.22
CA VAL A 500 6.21 16.63 -7.80
C VAL A 500 7.35 15.89 -7.11
N GLY A 501 8.39 16.64 -6.74
CA GLY A 501 9.69 16.07 -6.38
C GLY A 501 10.43 15.46 -7.59
N SER A 502 11.63 14.93 -7.35
CA SER A 502 12.39 14.18 -8.38
C SER A 502 11.78 12.80 -8.64
N ASP A 503 10.92 12.30 -7.75
CA ASP A 503 10.26 11.00 -7.88
C ASP A 503 9.30 10.94 -9.07
N GLU A 504 8.59 12.04 -9.39
CA GLU A 504 7.76 12.09 -10.60
C GLU A 504 8.62 11.96 -11.87
N ALA A 505 9.86 12.49 -11.87
CA ALA A 505 10.77 12.31 -13.00
C ALA A 505 11.27 10.87 -13.11
N ILE A 506 11.55 10.19 -12.00
CA ILE A 506 11.95 8.77 -11.98
C ILE A 506 10.85 7.92 -12.65
N ASP A 507 9.61 8.07 -12.20
CA ASP A 507 8.46 7.32 -12.73
C ASP A 507 8.15 7.68 -14.20
N ALA A 508 8.17 8.97 -14.54
CA ALA A 508 7.91 9.41 -15.91
C ALA A 508 8.94 8.88 -16.91
N LEU A 509 10.23 8.83 -16.55
CA LEU A 509 11.28 8.28 -17.41
C LEU A 509 11.06 6.78 -17.69
N LEU A 510 10.69 6.00 -16.67
CA LEU A 510 10.36 4.58 -16.85
C LEU A 510 9.23 4.41 -17.86
N ARG A 511 8.12 5.14 -17.67
CA ARG A 511 6.95 5.09 -18.57
C ARG A 511 7.26 5.55 -20.00
N CYS A 512 8.23 6.45 -20.18
CA CYS A 512 8.60 6.96 -21.50
C CYS A 512 9.50 6.00 -22.29
N PHE A 513 10.38 5.27 -21.61
CA PHE A 513 11.48 4.55 -22.26
C PHE A 513 11.46 3.04 -22.08
N CYS A 514 10.68 2.52 -21.13
CA CYS A 514 10.60 1.08 -20.85
C CYS A 514 9.23 0.53 -21.21
N VAL A 515 9.22 -0.58 -21.94
CA VAL A 515 8.03 -1.41 -22.13
C VAL A 515 7.92 -2.36 -20.93
N PRO A 516 6.78 -2.34 -20.19
CA PRO A 516 6.51 -3.28 -19.10
C PRO A 516 6.69 -4.75 -19.50
N ALA A 517 7.11 -5.59 -18.56
CA ALA A 517 7.48 -7.00 -18.69
C ALA A 517 8.67 -7.31 -19.61
N GLN A 518 9.23 -6.32 -20.33
CA GLN A 518 10.22 -6.55 -21.38
C GLN A 518 11.55 -5.85 -21.11
N ASP A 519 11.46 -4.55 -20.87
CA ASP A 519 12.63 -3.70 -20.69
C ASP A 519 13.12 -3.70 -19.25
N ARG A 520 14.35 -3.24 -19.07
CA ARG A 520 15.05 -3.21 -17.79
C ARG A 520 15.71 -1.87 -17.54
N ILE A 521 15.97 -1.58 -16.28
CA ILE A 521 16.89 -0.52 -15.86
C ILE A 521 18.12 -1.11 -15.18
N LEU A 522 19.24 -0.41 -15.28
CA LEU A 522 20.45 -0.70 -14.52
C LEU A 522 20.58 0.28 -13.35
N VAL A 523 20.81 -0.26 -12.15
CA VAL A 523 21.09 0.50 -10.92
C VAL A 523 22.41 0.04 -10.31
N CYS A 524 23.04 0.91 -9.51
CA CYS A 524 24.33 0.62 -8.87
C CYS A 524 24.25 0.67 -7.34
N PRO A 525 23.87 -0.44 -6.65
CA PRO A 525 23.77 -0.46 -5.19
C PRO A 525 25.12 -0.30 -4.47
N PRO A 526 25.18 0.32 -3.28
CA PRO A 526 24.06 0.93 -2.57
C PRO A 526 23.68 2.28 -3.20
N THR A 527 22.38 2.49 -3.42
CA THR A 527 21.86 3.72 -4.05
C THR A 527 20.44 4.00 -3.55
N TYR A 528 19.77 5.02 -4.08
CA TYR A 528 18.43 5.40 -3.65
C TYR A 528 17.40 4.32 -4.04
N GLY A 529 16.56 3.92 -3.07
CA GLY A 529 15.63 2.80 -3.22
C GLY A 529 14.53 3.02 -4.27
N MET A 530 14.10 4.27 -4.46
CA MET A 530 12.96 4.58 -5.34
C MET A 530 13.16 4.16 -6.79
N TYR A 531 14.40 4.04 -7.29
CA TYR A 531 14.62 3.51 -8.65
C TYR A 531 14.13 2.05 -8.75
N SER A 532 14.37 1.25 -7.71
CA SER A 532 13.92 -0.15 -7.66
C SER A 532 12.42 -0.24 -7.44
N VAL A 533 11.88 0.53 -6.48
CA VAL A 533 10.43 0.63 -6.22
C VAL A 533 9.69 0.99 -7.51
N SER A 534 10.06 2.09 -8.16
CA SER A 534 9.37 2.58 -9.35
C SER A 534 9.51 1.62 -10.53
N ALA A 535 10.67 0.97 -10.70
CA ALA A 535 10.82 -0.05 -11.73
C ALA A 535 9.87 -1.24 -11.49
N GLN A 536 9.79 -1.74 -10.26
CA GLN A 536 8.89 -2.85 -9.90
C GLN A 536 7.41 -2.48 -10.08
N VAL A 537 7.00 -1.28 -9.66
CA VAL A 537 5.62 -0.79 -9.83
C VAL A 537 5.22 -0.70 -11.32
N ASN A 538 6.17 -0.39 -12.20
CA ASN A 538 5.94 -0.29 -13.65
C ASN A 538 6.23 -1.61 -14.40
N ASP A 539 6.46 -2.72 -13.69
CA ASP A 539 6.86 -4.02 -14.25
C ASP A 539 8.08 -3.91 -15.19
N VAL A 540 9.07 -3.12 -14.78
CA VAL A 540 10.35 -2.95 -15.46
C VAL A 540 11.42 -3.74 -14.70
N GLY A 541 12.14 -4.61 -15.41
CA GLY A 541 13.13 -5.47 -14.76
C GLY A 541 14.35 -4.69 -14.23
N LEU A 542 15.04 -5.27 -13.25
CA LEU A 542 16.20 -4.66 -12.60
C LEU A 542 17.49 -5.41 -12.89
N VAL A 543 18.50 -4.70 -13.37
CA VAL A 543 19.88 -5.16 -13.49
C VAL A 543 20.71 -4.41 -12.44
N LYS A 544 21.42 -5.15 -11.58
CA LYS A 544 22.19 -4.57 -10.48
C LYS A 544 23.67 -4.75 -10.73
N VAL A 545 24.41 -3.64 -10.83
CA VAL A 545 25.88 -3.62 -10.85
C VAL A 545 26.36 -2.86 -9.61
N PRO A 546 26.64 -3.54 -8.49
CA PRO A 546 27.02 -2.85 -7.26
C PRO A 546 28.24 -1.95 -7.44
N LEU A 547 28.26 -0.83 -6.71
CA LEU A 547 29.41 0.06 -6.60
C LEU A 547 30.61 -0.70 -6.02
N LEU A 548 31.81 -0.19 -6.31
CA LEU A 548 33.04 -0.72 -5.74
C LEU A 548 33.05 -0.58 -4.21
N PRO A 549 33.81 -1.44 -3.50
CA PRO A 549 33.81 -1.44 -2.03
C PRO A 549 34.10 -0.05 -1.42
N ALA A 550 33.48 0.21 -0.28
CA ALA A 550 33.77 1.41 0.49
C ALA A 550 35.25 1.46 0.96
N PRO A 551 35.79 2.66 1.24
CA PRO A 551 35.05 3.91 1.45
C PRO A 551 34.71 4.69 0.19
N ALA A 552 35.27 4.36 -0.97
CA ALA A 552 35.09 5.21 -2.17
C ALA A 552 33.71 5.09 -2.81
N PHE A 553 33.07 3.91 -2.75
CA PHE A 553 31.80 3.62 -3.44
C PHE A 553 31.82 4.10 -4.91
N ALA A 554 32.96 3.94 -5.59
CA ALA A 554 33.13 4.36 -6.97
C ALA A 554 32.29 3.48 -7.92
N LEU A 555 31.96 4.02 -9.09
CA LEU A 555 31.27 3.25 -10.12
C LEU A 555 32.19 2.14 -10.64
N ASP A 556 31.66 0.91 -10.73
CA ASP A 556 32.34 -0.17 -11.46
C ASP A 556 32.08 -0.01 -12.96
N THR A 557 32.74 0.99 -13.56
CA THR A 557 32.46 1.44 -14.93
C THR A 557 32.69 0.35 -15.96
N GLU A 558 33.73 -0.47 -15.78
CA GLU A 558 34.03 -1.58 -16.68
C GLU A 558 32.90 -2.61 -16.67
N LYS A 559 32.41 -2.97 -15.47
CA LYS A 559 31.31 -3.91 -15.34
C LYS A 559 29.99 -3.33 -15.84
N VAL A 560 29.72 -2.04 -15.64
CA VAL A 560 28.55 -1.36 -16.22
C VAL A 560 28.60 -1.43 -17.75
N VAL A 561 29.68 -0.98 -18.38
CA VAL A 561 29.86 -1.00 -19.84
C VAL A 561 29.74 -2.43 -20.39
N MET A 562 30.37 -3.40 -19.75
CA MET A 562 30.26 -4.81 -20.14
C MET A 562 28.81 -5.31 -20.04
N THR A 563 28.08 -4.96 -18.98
CA THR A 563 26.68 -5.36 -18.79
C THR A 563 25.77 -4.75 -19.86
N LEU A 564 25.95 -3.46 -20.16
CA LEU A 564 25.20 -2.76 -21.23
C LEU A 564 25.50 -3.34 -22.62
N SER A 565 26.71 -3.85 -22.86
CA SER A 565 27.06 -4.54 -24.09
C SER A 565 26.34 -5.90 -24.24
N ASN A 566 26.11 -6.59 -23.13
CA ASN A 566 25.54 -7.94 -23.10
C ASN A 566 24.01 -7.97 -23.02
N GLU A 567 23.39 -6.98 -22.37
CA GLU A 567 21.95 -6.93 -22.12
C GLU A 567 21.26 -5.82 -22.93
N LYS A 568 20.67 -6.20 -24.07
CA LYS A 568 20.10 -5.26 -25.04
C LYS A 568 18.78 -4.59 -24.62
N ASN A 569 18.09 -5.14 -23.62
CA ASN A 569 16.81 -4.62 -23.11
C ASN A 569 16.97 -3.63 -21.95
N ILE A 570 18.21 -3.28 -21.57
CA ILE A 570 18.43 -2.17 -20.62
C ILE A 570 18.18 -0.85 -21.34
N LYS A 571 17.20 -0.07 -20.89
CA LYS A 571 16.82 1.22 -21.49
C LYS A 571 17.31 2.43 -20.71
N LEU A 572 17.45 2.28 -19.39
CA LEU A 572 17.84 3.35 -18.48
C LEU A 572 18.97 2.88 -17.57
N VAL A 573 19.92 3.78 -17.28
CA VAL A 573 20.95 3.59 -16.26
C VAL A 573 20.80 4.68 -15.22
N TYR A 574 20.48 4.33 -13.97
CA TYR A 574 20.41 5.29 -12.86
C TYR A 574 21.72 5.32 -12.08
N LEU A 575 22.32 6.51 -12.02
CA LEU A 575 23.49 6.84 -11.23
C LEU A 575 23.11 7.94 -10.23
N CYS A 576 23.53 7.83 -8.97
CA CYS A 576 23.24 8.83 -7.94
C CYS A 576 24.55 9.49 -7.51
N SER A 577 24.67 10.81 -7.69
CA SER A 577 25.91 11.56 -7.46
C SER A 577 25.59 13.00 -6.98
N PRO A 578 25.84 13.35 -5.71
CA PRO A 578 26.35 12.50 -4.64
C PRO A 578 25.39 11.35 -4.28
N GLY A 579 25.93 10.15 -4.08
CA GLY A 579 25.13 8.96 -3.83
C GLY A 579 24.41 8.98 -2.48
N ASN A 580 23.17 8.48 -2.43
CA ASN A 580 22.46 8.19 -1.18
C ASN A 580 22.41 6.67 -1.00
N PRO A 581 23.01 6.07 0.05
CA PRO A 581 23.46 6.69 1.30
C PRO A 581 24.96 7.03 1.37
N THR A 582 25.70 6.99 0.27
CA THR A 582 27.18 7.00 0.27
C THR A 582 27.84 8.39 0.41
N GLY A 583 27.13 9.49 0.16
CA GLY A 583 27.66 10.85 0.15
C GLY A 583 28.79 11.10 -0.87
N SER A 584 29.07 10.13 -1.75
CA SER A 584 30.22 10.12 -2.66
C SER A 584 29.81 10.58 -4.06
N LEU A 585 30.67 11.36 -4.72
CA LEU A 585 30.48 11.72 -6.13
C LEU A 585 30.91 10.56 -7.03
N VAL A 586 30.14 10.33 -8.10
CA VAL A 586 30.58 9.52 -9.23
C VAL A 586 31.54 10.35 -10.08
N ALA A 587 32.66 9.78 -10.50
CA ALA A 587 33.62 10.49 -11.33
C ALA A 587 33.01 10.86 -12.70
N LYS A 588 33.28 12.08 -13.17
CA LYS A 588 32.70 12.60 -14.42
C LYS A 588 33.12 11.76 -15.62
N GLU A 589 34.36 11.31 -15.62
CA GLU A 589 34.96 10.46 -16.66
C GLU A 589 34.24 9.11 -16.75
N ASP A 590 33.74 8.59 -15.63
CA ASP A 590 33.00 7.34 -15.59
C ASP A 590 31.58 7.51 -16.13
N VAL A 591 30.89 8.59 -15.76
CA VAL A 591 29.59 8.94 -16.37
C VAL A 591 29.74 9.13 -17.88
N LYS A 592 30.80 9.84 -18.32
CA LYS A 592 31.11 10.04 -19.74
C LYS A 592 31.29 8.73 -20.49
N LYS A 593 32.03 7.77 -19.93
CA LYS A 593 32.21 6.44 -20.55
C LYS A 593 30.89 5.69 -20.76
N VAL A 594 29.94 5.81 -19.83
CA VAL A 594 28.60 5.21 -19.97
C VAL A 594 27.77 5.96 -21.03
N LEU A 595 27.83 7.29 -21.05
CA LEU A 595 27.14 8.12 -22.04
C LEU A 595 27.63 7.87 -23.48
N GLU A 596 28.93 7.65 -23.66
CA GLU A 596 29.58 7.43 -24.95
C GLU A 596 29.70 5.94 -25.31
N HIS A 597 28.89 5.07 -24.69
CA HIS A 597 28.92 3.64 -24.94
C HIS A 597 28.72 3.32 -26.44
N PRO A 598 29.61 2.52 -27.08
CA PRO A 598 29.67 2.43 -28.54
C PRO A 598 28.45 1.73 -29.19
N THR A 599 27.81 0.80 -28.46
CA THR A 599 26.74 -0.05 -29.01
C THR A 599 25.41 0.03 -28.25
N TRP A 600 25.37 0.70 -27.11
CA TRP A 600 24.19 0.77 -26.26
C TRP A 600 23.51 2.10 -26.52
N ASN A 601 22.19 2.05 -26.74
CA ASN A 601 21.38 3.22 -27.08
C ASN A 601 20.25 3.36 -26.07
N GLY A 602 20.60 3.74 -24.85
CA GLY A 602 19.65 4.06 -23.79
C GLY A 602 19.97 5.41 -23.14
N VAL A 603 19.21 5.73 -22.10
CA VAL A 603 19.27 7.01 -21.39
C VAL A 603 20.02 6.84 -20.06
N VAL A 604 20.98 7.72 -19.81
CA VAL A 604 21.68 7.81 -18.52
C VAL A 604 20.96 8.83 -17.68
N VAL A 605 20.49 8.40 -16.51
CA VAL A 605 19.82 9.24 -15.52
C VAL A 605 20.79 9.47 -14.36
N LEU A 606 21.21 10.72 -14.19
CA LEU A 606 22.05 11.14 -13.08
C LEU A 606 21.20 11.88 -12.05
N ASP A 607 21.03 11.28 -10.87
CA ASP A 607 20.35 11.88 -9.74
C ASP A 607 21.34 12.73 -8.92
N GLU A 608 21.10 14.04 -8.95
CA GLU A 608 21.89 15.08 -8.33
C GLU A 608 21.14 15.74 -7.16
N ALA A 609 20.30 14.99 -6.42
CA ALA A 609 19.51 15.53 -5.31
C ALA A 609 20.32 16.27 -4.22
N TYR A 610 21.61 15.95 -4.08
CA TYR A 610 22.52 16.56 -3.08
C TYR A 610 23.62 17.42 -3.70
N ILE A 611 23.60 17.67 -5.01
CA ILE A 611 24.71 18.29 -5.74
C ILE A 611 25.05 19.69 -5.24
N ASP A 612 24.06 20.41 -4.72
CA ASP A 612 24.27 21.75 -4.16
C ASP A 612 25.18 21.74 -2.92
N PHE A 613 25.45 20.59 -2.28
CA PHE A 613 26.45 20.45 -1.22
C PHE A 613 27.87 20.11 -1.72
N ALA A 614 28.00 19.72 -2.99
CA ALA A 614 29.30 19.44 -3.61
C ALA A 614 30.08 20.72 -3.92
N SER A 615 31.32 20.57 -4.39
CA SER A 615 32.13 21.69 -4.86
C SER A 615 31.50 22.34 -6.10
N GLU A 616 31.81 23.61 -6.32
CA GLU A 616 31.41 24.31 -7.53
C GLU A 616 31.89 23.57 -8.79
N GLY A 617 31.07 23.58 -9.84
CA GLY A 617 31.35 22.85 -11.07
C GLY A 617 31.18 21.32 -10.97
N ALA A 618 30.74 20.74 -9.84
CA ALA A 618 30.54 19.28 -9.75
C ALA A 618 29.35 18.78 -10.59
N SER A 619 28.28 19.57 -10.70
CA SER A 619 27.05 19.20 -11.42
C SER A 619 27.31 18.93 -12.90
N LEU A 620 26.59 17.96 -13.46
CA LEU A 620 26.55 17.64 -14.89
C LEU A 620 25.30 18.18 -15.58
N ALA A 621 24.50 19.05 -14.93
CA ALA A 621 23.31 19.61 -15.58
C ALA A 621 23.63 20.24 -16.94
N GLU A 622 24.74 20.99 -17.06
CA GLU A 622 25.24 21.59 -18.32
C GLU A 622 25.51 20.57 -19.44
N TRP A 623 25.83 19.32 -19.10
CA TRP A 623 26.16 18.29 -20.09
C TRP A 623 24.96 17.92 -20.96
N VAL A 624 23.72 18.17 -20.51
CA VAL A 624 22.53 17.84 -21.31
C VAL A 624 22.42 18.66 -22.61
N ALA A 625 23.19 19.75 -22.72
CA ALA A 625 23.33 20.51 -23.96
C ALA A 625 24.23 19.83 -25.02
N GLU A 626 24.92 18.76 -24.64
CA GLU A 626 25.91 18.04 -25.46
C GLU A 626 25.60 16.55 -25.58
N TRP A 627 25.09 15.92 -24.52
CA TRP A 627 24.69 14.50 -24.51
C TRP A 627 23.17 14.36 -24.54
N PRO A 628 22.58 14.02 -25.70
CA PRO A 628 21.12 14.01 -25.87
C PRO A 628 20.40 12.91 -25.08
N ASN A 629 21.13 11.89 -24.64
CA ASN A 629 20.67 10.76 -23.83
C ASN A 629 20.97 10.92 -22.33
N LEU A 630 21.39 12.11 -21.88
CA LEU A 630 21.56 12.41 -20.46
C LEU A 630 20.31 13.07 -19.89
N VAL A 631 19.90 12.62 -18.71
CA VAL A 631 18.91 13.28 -17.85
C VAL A 631 19.57 13.54 -16.51
N VAL A 632 19.56 14.79 -16.04
CA VAL A 632 20.07 15.16 -14.71
C VAL A 632 18.90 15.60 -13.84
N MET A 633 18.63 14.86 -12.77
CA MET A 633 17.54 15.16 -11.83
C MET A 633 18.05 15.93 -10.62
N GLN A 634 17.30 16.95 -10.20
CA GLN A 634 17.62 17.77 -9.03
C GLN A 634 16.34 18.10 -8.25
N THR A 635 16.51 18.60 -7.02
CA THR A 635 15.39 18.86 -6.10
C THR A 635 15.63 20.11 -5.27
N LEU A 636 14.54 20.79 -4.90
CA LEU A 636 14.59 21.86 -3.89
C LEU A 636 14.39 21.30 -2.47
N SER A 637 14.29 19.99 -2.31
CA SER A 637 13.99 19.37 -1.01
C SER A 637 15.15 19.42 -0.01
N LYS A 638 16.39 19.48 -0.50
CA LYS A 638 17.60 19.28 0.30
C LYS A 638 18.25 20.63 0.63
N ALA A 639 19.23 21.09 -0.15
CA ALA A 639 19.94 22.34 0.15
C ALA A 639 19.01 23.55 0.32
N PHE A 640 17.96 23.66 -0.49
CA PHE A 640 17.00 24.77 -0.43
C PHE A 640 16.03 24.71 0.78
N GLY A 641 15.93 23.58 1.48
CA GLY A 641 15.01 23.43 2.62
C GLY A 641 13.53 23.48 2.27
N MET A 642 13.18 23.13 1.02
CA MET A 642 11.81 23.20 0.51
C MET A 642 11.21 21.80 0.28
N ALA A 643 11.48 20.83 1.17
CA ALA A 643 10.97 19.47 1.01
C ALA A 643 9.43 19.42 0.91
N GLY A 644 8.75 20.25 1.71
CA GLY A 644 7.30 20.30 1.80
C GLY A 644 6.56 20.85 0.57
N ILE A 645 7.22 21.64 -0.30
CA ILE A 645 6.54 22.16 -1.52
C ILE A 645 6.48 21.13 -2.65
N ARG A 646 7.22 20.01 -2.50
CA ARG A 646 7.29 18.91 -3.47
C ARG A 646 7.68 19.38 -4.88
N LEU A 647 8.84 20.03 -5.04
CA LEU A 647 9.35 20.39 -6.38
C LEU A 647 10.68 19.68 -6.71
N GLY A 648 10.69 19.01 -7.86
CA GLY A 648 11.89 18.51 -8.53
C GLY A 648 11.99 19.00 -9.97
N ALA A 649 13.20 18.88 -10.53
CA ALA A 649 13.49 19.26 -11.92
C ALA A 649 14.33 18.18 -12.59
N ALA A 650 14.08 17.94 -13.87
CA ALA A 650 14.92 17.11 -14.72
C ALA A 650 15.43 17.95 -15.90
N PHE A 651 16.74 18.16 -15.95
CA PHE A 651 17.46 18.77 -17.06
C PHE A 651 17.77 17.68 -18.09
N THR A 652 17.46 17.90 -19.36
CA THR A 652 17.73 16.93 -20.42
C THR A 652 17.71 17.59 -21.79
N SER A 653 17.83 16.80 -22.86
CA SER A 653 17.69 17.29 -24.22
C SER A 653 16.23 17.70 -24.52
N PRO A 654 15.99 18.69 -25.40
CA PRO A 654 14.63 19.13 -25.71
C PRO A 654 13.68 18.01 -26.19
N PRO A 655 14.13 16.99 -26.95
CA PRO A 655 13.29 15.84 -27.27
C PRO A 655 12.78 15.07 -26.04
N ILE A 656 13.66 14.73 -25.09
CA ILE A 656 13.25 13.99 -23.88
C ILE A 656 12.37 14.86 -23.00
N ALA A 657 12.74 16.14 -22.80
CA ALA A 657 11.93 17.08 -22.04
C ALA A 657 10.52 17.23 -22.62
N ARG A 658 10.37 17.26 -23.95
CA ARG A 658 9.06 17.32 -24.60
C ARG A 658 8.20 16.09 -24.29
N ILE A 659 8.77 14.89 -24.30
CA ILE A 659 8.05 13.67 -23.97
C ILE A 659 7.58 13.72 -22.51
N LEU A 660 8.47 14.06 -21.57
CA LEU A 660 8.14 14.18 -20.15
C LEU A 660 7.03 15.22 -19.91
N ASN A 661 7.13 16.39 -20.53
CA ASN A 661 6.10 17.44 -20.41
C ASN A 661 4.77 17.09 -21.11
N SER A 662 4.76 16.13 -22.03
CA SER A 662 3.54 15.62 -22.67
C SER A 662 2.87 14.52 -21.85
N LEU A 663 3.66 13.78 -21.05
CA LEU A 663 3.18 12.70 -20.19
C LEU A 663 2.56 13.20 -18.88
N LYS A 664 3.15 14.25 -18.30
CA LYS A 664 2.75 14.76 -16.97
C LYS A 664 1.29 15.19 -16.93
N ALA A 665 0.70 15.15 -15.73
CA ALA A 665 -0.62 15.74 -15.52
C ALA A 665 -0.61 17.24 -15.93
N PRO A 666 -1.69 17.76 -16.55
CA PRO A 666 -1.72 19.13 -17.08
C PRO A 666 -1.27 20.18 -16.04
N TYR A 667 -1.69 20.02 -14.79
CA TYR A 667 -1.48 20.96 -13.69
C TYR A 667 -0.71 20.33 -12.51
N ASN A 668 0.37 19.59 -12.78
CA ASN A 668 1.12 18.86 -11.76
C ASN A 668 1.78 19.74 -10.69
N ILE A 669 2.24 20.95 -11.05
CA ILE A 669 2.82 21.91 -10.10
C ILE A 669 1.77 22.96 -9.70
N SER A 670 1.48 23.03 -8.40
CA SER A 670 0.53 24.00 -7.85
C SER A 670 1.05 25.45 -7.92
N SER A 671 0.16 26.45 -8.00
CA SER A 671 0.55 27.88 -7.99
C SER A 671 1.38 28.26 -6.75
N PRO A 672 1.03 27.82 -5.51
CA PRO A 672 1.87 28.05 -4.34
C PRO A 672 3.28 27.43 -4.46
N THR A 673 3.37 26.18 -4.93
CA THR A 673 4.67 25.52 -5.16
C THR A 673 5.50 26.30 -6.17
N SER A 674 4.90 26.73 -7.29
CA SER A 674 5.60 27.48 -8.33
C SER A 674 6.10 28.84 -7.84
N ALA A 675 5.29 29.57 -7.06
CA ALA A 675 5.66 30.88 -6.51
C ALA A 675 6.80 30.76 -5.49
N LEU A 676 6.68 29.82 -4.54
CA LEU A 676 7.72 29.54 -3.55
C LEU A 676 9.02 29.08 -4.20
N ALA A 677 8.92 28.17 -5.18
CA ALA A 677 10.06 27.69 -5.95
C ALA A 677 10.78 28.85 -6.65
N SER A 678 10.03 29.68 -7.37
CA SER A 678 10.57 30.83 -8.12
C SER A 678 11.30 31.81 -7.21
N TYR A 679 10.78 32.03 -6.00
CA TYR A 679 11.45 32.87 -5.01
C TYR A 679 12.75 32.25 -4.50
N VAL A 680 12.76 30.98 -4.08
CA VAL A 680 13.98 30.39 -3.48
C VAL A 680 15.12 30.20 -4.47
N VAL A 681 14.84 30.17 -5.78
CA VAL A 681 15.85 30.15 -6.85
C VAL A 681 16.20 31.55 -7.38
N SER A 682 15.58 32.61 -6.86
CA SER A 682 16.00 34.00 -7.11
C SER A 682 17.30 34.32 -6.37
N GLU A 683 17.94 35.45 -6.69
CA GLU A 683 19.19 35.88 -6.02
C GLU A 683 19.06 35.95 -4.49
N ASP A 684 17.95 36.51 -3.99
CA ASP A 684 17.69 36.62 -2.55
C ASP A 684 17.52 35.24 -1.89
N GLY A 685 16.75 34.36 -2.53
CA GLY A 685 16.56 32.98 -2.06
C GLY A 685 17.86 32.18 -2.08
N LEU A 686 18.67 32.33 -3.13
CA LEU A 686 19.98 31.69 -3.25
C LEU A 686 20.98 32.20 -2.20
N ALA A 687 20.92 33.48 -1.83
CA ALA A 687 21.74 34.01 -0.74
C ALA A 687 21.42 33.31 0.60
N VAL A 688 20.14 33.12 0.92
CA VAL A 688 19.72 32.38 2.12
C VAL A 688 20.12 30.91 2.04
N MET A 689 19.89 30.26 0.88
CA MET A 689 20.26 28.87 0.66
C MET A 689 21.76 28.64 0.87
N ARG A 690 22.62 29.50 0.30
CA ARG A 690 24.08 29.44 0.44
C ARG A 690 24.51 29.62 1.91
N ALA A 691 23.92 30.57 2.63
CA ALA A 691 24.21 30.77 4.06
C ALA A 691 23.81 29.55 4.91
N ASN A 692 22.63 28.96 4.67
CA ASN A 692 22.22 27.73 5.36
C ASN A 692 23.12 26.55 5.00
N ARG A 693 23.50 26.39 3.73
CA ARG A 693 24.45 25.38 3.28
C ARG A 693 25.79 25.50 4.01
N GLU A 694 26.34 26.70 4.17
CA GLU A 694 27.60 26.93 4.90
C GLU A 694 27.49 26.48 6.36
N ARG A 695 26.36 26.74 7.02
CA ARG A 695 26.11 26.30 8.40
C ARG A 695 26.04 24.78 8.50
N ILE A 696 25.34 24.13 7.56
CA ILE A 696 25.30 22.66 7.47
C ILE A 696 26.71 22.10 7.26
N VAL A 697 27.48 22.65 6.31
CA VAL A 697 28.86 22.22 6.04
C VAL A 697 29.74 22.34 7.28
N LYS A 698 29.62 23.44 8.05
CA LYS A 698 30.33 23.60 9.33
C LYS A 698 29.97 22.50 10.33
N GLN A 699 28.69 22.15 10.47
CA GLN A 699 28.27 21.08 11.39
C GLN A 699 28.64 19.68 10.86
N ARG A 700 28.66 19.46 9.54
CA ARG A 700 29.16 18.24 8.91
C ARG A 700 30.63 18.03 9.25
N ASP A 701 31.44 19.08 9.11
CA ASP A 701 32.87 19.03 9.39
C ASP A 701 33.13 18.80 10.89
N ARG A 702 32.29 19.38 11.77
CA ARG A 702 32.28 19.08 13.20
C ARG A 702 31.97 17.61 13.50
N LEU A 703 30.93 17.04 12.89
CA LEU A 703 30.60 15.62 13.04
C LEU A 703 31.76 14.73 12.58
N ILE A 704 32.45 15.08 11.50
CA ILE A 704 33.64 14.36 11.03
C ILE A 704 34.77 14.39 12.07
N GLU A 705 34.94 15.51 12.76
CA GLU A 705 35.96 15.64 13.80
C GLU A 705 35.57 14.93 15.12
N GLU A 706 34.31 14.99 15.53
CA GLU A 706 33.86 14.54 16.85
C GLU A 706 33.41 13.08 16.90
N LEU A 707 32.76 12.54 15.86
CA LEU A 707 32.26 11.16 15.84
C LEU A 707 33.37 10.12 16.07
N PRO A 708 34.56 10.20 15.45
CA PRO A 708 35.63 9.24 15.70
C PRO A 708 36.18 9.24 17.14
N LYS A 709 35.88 10.28 17.93
CA LYS A 709 36.30 10.38 19.34
C LYS A 709 35.38 9.57 20.26
N ILE A 710 34.18 9.18 19.80
CA ILE A 710 33.20 8.40 20.57
C ILE A 710 33.54 6.91 20.47
N LYS A 711 33.76 6.27 21.63
CA LYS A 711 34.03 4.82 21.68
C LYS A 711 32.82 4.05 21.17
N GLY A 712 33.04 3.17 20.19
CA GLY A 712 31.97 2.42 19.52
C GLY A 712 31.55 3.02 18.17
N VAL A 713 32.09 4.17 17.78
CA VAL A 713 31.97 4.69 16.41
C VAL A 713 33.20 4.25 15.60
N GLY A 714 32.93 3.76 14.38
CA GLY A 714 33.93 3.27 13.44
C GLY A 714 34.28 4.31 12.37
N ARG A 715 34.59 3.84 11.16
CA ARG A 715 35.07 4.69 10.08
C ARG A 715 33.91 5.43 9.40
N LEU A 716 34.19 6.63 8.90
CA LEU A 716 33.36 7.25 7.85
C LEU A 716 33.42 6.37 6.60
N ARG A 717 32.25 6.02 6.07
CA ARG A 717 32.06 5.25 4.85
C ARG A 717 31.53 6.21 3.80
N GLY A 718 32.19 6.32 2.66
CA GLY A 718 31.76 7.24 1.61
C GLY A 718 32.36 8.63 1.70
N GLY A 719 31.64 9.59 1.14
CA GLY A 719 32.09 10.95 0.88
C GLY A 719 31.33 11.99 1.71
N THR A 720 31.75 13.24 1.56
CA THR A 720 31.24 14.38 2.34
C THR A 720 30.43 15.35 1.48
N ALA A 721 30.19 15.04 0.20
CA ALA A 721 29.55 15.94 -0.75
C ALA A 721 28.02 16.08 -0.56
N SER A 722 27.49 15.78 0.63
CA SER A 722 26.06 15.79 0.94
C SER A 722 25.79 16.43 2.31
N ASN A 723 24.51 16.53 2.72
CA ASN A 723 24.08 16.93 4.07
C ASN A 723 23.87 15.75 5.02
N PHE A 724 24.51 14.63 4.76
CA PHE A 724 24.53 13.48 5.66
C PHE A 724 25.89 12.82 5.63
N LEU A 725 26.16 11.97 6.62
CA LEU A 725 27.36 11.16 6.72
C LEU A 725 26.97 9.72 7.01
N LEU A 726 27.77 8.76 6.54
CA LEU A 726 27.55 7.34 6.76
C LEU A 726 28.68 6.78 7.63
N TYR A 727 28.39 6.40 8.87
CA TYR A 727 29.39 5.94 9.84
C TYR A 727 29.13 4.51 10.28
N GLU A 728 30.21 3.72 10.39
CA GLU A 728 30.17 2.42 11.06
C GLU A 728 29.91 2.59 12.57
N ILE A 729 29.16 1.65 13.14
CA ILE A 729 29.01 1.42 14.57
C ILE A 729 29.64 0.07 14.89
N LEU A 730 30.46 0.07 15.94
CA LEU A 730 31.32 -1.05 16.32
C LEU A 730 30.74 -1.79 17.53
N ASN A 731 30.84 -3.12 17.52
CA ASN A 731 30.57 -3.95 18.67
C ASN A 731 31.67 -3.81 19.75
N SER A 732 31.52 -4.55 20.86
CA SER A 732 32.49 -4.57 21.96
C SER A 732 33.90 -5.06 21.60
N LYS A 733 34.06 -5.75 20.45
CA LYS A 733 35.36 -6.17 19.90
C LYS A 733 36.01 -5.12 19.00
N GLY A 734 35.33 -4.00 18.74
CA GLY A 734 35.81 -2.95 17.84
C GLY A 734 35.57 -3.27 16.36
N GLU A 735 34.64 -4.16 16.04
CA GLU A 735 34.32 -4.58 14.66
C GLU A 735 32.95 -4.00 14.24
N PRO A 736 32.78 -3.54 12.98
CA PRO A 736 31.48 -3.10 12.49
C PRO A 736 30.43 -4.21 12.60
N ASP A 737 29.27 -3.89 13.15
CA ASP A 737 28.25 -4.91 13.47
C ASP A 737 26.82 -4.39 13.27
N ASN A 738 26.01 -5.15 12.54
CA ASN A 738 24.62 -4.78 12.25
C ASN A 738 23.74 -4.83 13.49
N ALA A 739 23.91 -5.83 14.36
CA ALA A 739 23.09 -5.94 15.57
C ALA A 739 23.33 -4.75 16.51
N THR A 740 24.60 -4.37 16.70
CA THR A 740 24.97 -3.20 17.51
C THR A 740 24.47 -1.89 16.87
N ALA A 741 24.67 -1.71 15.56
CA ALA A 741 24.21 -0.52 14.85
C ALA A 741 22.67 -0.36 14.91
N LEU A 742 21.94 -1.46 14.77
CA LEU A 742 20.48 -1.52 14.89
C LEU A 742 20.02 -1.13 16.30
N ALA A 743 20.59 -1.75 17.34
CA ALA A 743 20.26 -1.43 18.72
C ALA A 743 20.56 0.04 19.07
N VAL A 744 21.65 0.61 18.53
CA VAL A 744 21.97 2.04 18.69
C VAL A 744 20.91 2.91 18.01
N TYR A 745 20.54 2.59 16.76
CA TYR A 745 19.50 3.31 16.03
C TYR A 745 18.17 3.30 16.78
N GLU A 746 17.68 2.14 17.21
CA GLU A 746 16.42 2.00 17.94
C GLU A 746 16.46 2.72 19.28
N ARG A 747 17.55 2.61 20.05
CA ARG A 747 17.65 3.30 21.35
C ARG A 747 17.72 4.82 21.21
N LEU A 748 18.42 5.33 20.20
CA LEU A 748 18.43 6.77 19.89
C LEU A 748 17.01 7.27 19.58
N ALA A 749 16.29 6.53 18.74
CA ALA A 749 14.92 6.81 18.33
C ALA A 749 13.93 6.76 19.51
N GLU A 750 13.82 5.60 20.17
CA GLU A 750 12.76 5.30 21.13
C GLU A 750 13.00 5.95 22.51
N VAL A 751 14.27 6.15 22.90
CA VAL A 751 14.62 6.59 24.27
C VAL A 751 15.25 7.97 24.32
N LYS A 752 16.01 8.37 23.31
CA LYS A 752 16.69 9.68 23.30
C LYS A 752 15.94 10.75 22.49
N GLY A 753 14.94 10.34 21.70
CA GLY A 753 14.22 11.23 20.78
C GLY A 753 15.14 11.82 19.71
N VAL A 754 16.14 11.05 19.26
CA VAL A 754 17.06 11.43 18.18
C VAL A 754 16.97 10.38 17.08
N VAL A 755 16.52 10.78 15.90
CA VAL A 755 16.20 9.86 14.82
C VAL A 755 17.30 9.92 13.78
N VAL A 756 17.93 8.79 13.48
CA VAL A 756 18.90 8.62 12.39
C VAL A 756 18.42 7.49 11.48
N ARG A 757 19.18 7.11 10.45
CA ARG A 757 18.75 6.03 9.55
C ARG A 757 19.75 4.90 9.47
N PHE A 758 19.37 3.70 9.86
CA PHE A 758 20.23 2.53 9.67
C PHE A 758 20.33 2.10 8.21
N ARG A 759 21.54 1.68 7.81
CA ARG A 759 21.89 1.24 6.47
C ARG A 759 22.69 -0.07 6.45
N GLY A 760 22.76 -0.80 7.56
CA GLY A 760 23.53 -2.05 7.70
C GLY A 760 23.20 -3.16 6.70
N LYS A 761 22.01 -3.11 6.08
CA LYS A 761 21.53 -4.06 5.07
C LYS A 761 21.93 -3.70 3.64
N GLU A 762 22.40 -2.47 3.42
CA GLU A 762 22.82 -2.01 2.10
C GLU A 762 24.19 -2.57 1.70
N HIS A 763 24.41 -2.75 0.40
CA HIS A 763 25.68 -3.28 -0.12
C HIS A 763 26.87 -2.43 0.37
N GLY A 764 27.86 -3.05 1.03
CA GLY A 764 29.05 -2.35 1.51
C GLY A 764 28.86 -1.47 2.77
N CYS A 765 27.68 -1.51 3.40
CA CYS A 765 27.29 -0.65 4.53
C CYS A 765 27.18 -1.40 5.87
N LEU A 766 27.90 -2.52 6.06
CA LEU A 766 27.89 -3.29 7.32
C LEU A 766 28.09 -2.38 8.54
N GLY A 767 27.19 -2.48 9.52
CA GLY A 767 27.20 -1.71 10.76
C GLY A 767 26.97 -0.21 10.57
N CYS A 768 26.46 0.26 9.43
CA CYS A 768 26.41 1.69 9.15
C CYS A 768 25.09 2.37 9.55
N LEU A 769 25.21 3.59 10.11
CA LEU A 769 24.12 4.56 10.24
C LEU A 769 24.38 5.75 9.31
N ARG A 770 23.34 6.18 8.59
CA ARG A 770 23.29 7.45 7.88
C ARG A 770 22.73 8.52 8.80
N ILE A 771 23.48 9.58 8.99
CA ILE A 771 23.22 10.66 9.93
C ILE A 771 23.07 11.95 9.12
N THR A 772 21.86 12.52 9.08
CA THR A 772 21.65 13.87 8.53
C THR A 772 22.37 14.89 9.40
N VAL A 773 22.91 15.92 8.77
CA VAL A 773 23.61 17.01 9.43
C VAL A 773 22.58 18.07 9.84
N GLY A 774 22.33 18.17 11.14
CA GLY A 774 21.39 19.11 11.73
C GLY A 774 22.00 20.48 12.09
N THR A 775 21.29 21.20 12.95
CA THR A 775 21.77 22.44 13.58
C THR A 775 22.89 22.19 14.60
N GLU A 776 23.47 23.26 15.16
CA GLU A 776 24.50 23.13 16.19
C GLU A 776 23.96 22.47 17.46
N GLU A 777 22.74 22.84 17.84
CA GLU A 777 22.01 22.30 18.97
C GLU A 777 21.67 20.82 18.76
N GLU A 778 21.16 20.48 17.57
CA GLU A 778 20.82 19.11 17.21
C GLU A 778 22.04 18.20 17.14
N VAL A 779 23.14 18.65 16.52
CA VAL A 779 24.40 17.91 16.47
C VAL A 779 24.98 17.70 17.86
N THR A 780 24.93 18.71 18.73
CA THR A 780 25.39 18.58 20.12
C THR A 780 24.55 17.56 20.89
N ARG A 781 23.23 17.60 20.74
CA ARG A 781 22.32 16.63 21.37
C ARG A 781 22.55 15.23 20.83
N PHE A 782 22.72 15.07 19.52
CA PHE A 782 22.99 13.79 18.88
C PHE A 782 24.29 13.16 19.38
N LEU A 783 25.40 13.90 19.39
CA LEU A 783 26.70 13.39 19.85
C LEU A 783 26.65 12.92 21.31
N ALA A 784 26.00 13.70 22.18
CA ALA A 784 25.81 13.32 23.58
C ALA A 784 24.91 12.07 23.73
N ALA A 785 23.81 12.01 22.97
CA ALA A 785 22.90 10.87 22.98
C ALA A 785 23.55 9.59 22.45
N LEU A 786 24.35 9.69 21.39
CA LEU A 786 25.08 8.57 20.80
C LEU A 786 26.12 8.01 21.76
N GLN A 787 26.95 8.86 22.37
CA GLN A 787 27.95 8.44 23.35
C GLN A 787 27.28 7.69 24.51
N LYS A 788 26.21 8.27 25.10
CA LYS A 788 25.48 7.64 26.20
C LYS A 788 24.85 6.30 25.79
N THR A 789 24.28 6.22 24.59
CA THR A 789 23.65 5.00 24.07
C THR A 789 24.67 3.88 23.87
N LEU A 790 25.85 4.21 23.31
CA LEU A 790 26.93 3.26 23.13
C LEU A 790 27.52 2.79 24.48
N ASP A 791 27.60 3.68 25.48
CA ASP A 791 28.03 3.30 26.83
C ASP A 791 27.04 2.36 27.51
N GLU A 792 25.72 2.62 27.36
CA GLU A 792 24.64 1.76 27.89
C GLU A 792 24.69 0.35 27.26
N ILE A 793 24.81 0.28 25.93
CA ILE A 793 24.85 -0.99 25.19
C ILE A 793 26.12 -1.79 25.52
N ASN A 794 27.28 -1.13 25.65
CA ASN A 794 28.55 -1.80 25.98
C ASN A 794 28.71 -2.13 27.48
N GLY A 795 27.98 -1.44 28.37
CA GLY A 795 28.05 -1.58 29.83
C GLY A 795 27.26 -2.75 30.43
N GLY A 796 26.56 -3.53 29.61
CA GLY A 796 25.84 -4.73 30.05
C GLY A 796 24.40 -4.49 30.52
N ASP A 797 23.85 -3.28 30.39
CA ASP A 797 22.42 -3.01 30.55
C ASP A 797 21.66 -3.49 29.30
N SER A 798 21.76 -4.80 29.07
CA SER A 798 21.22 -5.50 27.90
C SER A 798 19.81 -6.00 28.19
N THR A 799 18.90 -5.05 28.45
CA THR A 799 17.52 -5.26 27.99
C THR A 799 17.51 -4.98 26.50
N ILE A 800 17.93 -5.99 25.73
CA ILE A 800 17.67 -6.09 24.29
C ILE A 800 16.39 -6.93 24.18
N PRO A 801 15.22 -6.33 23.88
CA PRO A 801 14.02 -7.08 23.55
C PRO A 801 14.31 -8.11 22.45
N PRO A 802 13.90 -9.39 22.60
CA PRO A 802 14.07 -10.36 21.53
C PRO A 802 13.16 -9.99 20.34
N ASN A 803 13.74 -9.97 19.12
CA ASN A 803 13.16 -9.63 17.79
C ASN A 803 13.38 -8.22 17.21
N GLU A 804 14.49 -7.56 17.48
CA GLU A 804 14.82 -6.26 16.86
C GLU A 804 15.29 -6.37 15.40
N GLU A 805 15.95 -7.48 15.00
CA GLU A 805 16.31 -7.72 13.59
C GLU A 805 15.08 -7.79 12.65
N LYS A 806 13.90 -8.12 13.19
CA LYS A 806 12.61 -8.17 12.47
C LYS A 806 11.97 -6.80 12.27
N LYS A 807 11.93 -5.96 13.32
CA LYS A 807 11.32 -4.61 13.28
C LYS A 807 11.93 -3.75 12.18
N GLU A 808 13.20 -3.99 11.85
CA GLU A 808 13.91 -3.21 10.84
C GLU A 808 13.97 -3.87 9.46
N VAL A 809 13.66 -5.17 9.34
CA VAL A 809 13.29 -5.74 8.03
C VAL A 809 11.93 -5.18 7.62
N GLU A 810 11.02 -5.06 8.59
CA GLU A 810 9.72 -4.39 8.45
C GLU A 810 9.86 -2.89 8.08
N ALA A 811 10.77 -2.13 8.70
CA ALA A 811 10.93 -0.68 8.44
C ALA A 811 11.64 -0.31 7.12
N ASN A 812 12.47 -1.19 6.54
CA ASN A 812 13.13 -0.95 5.25
C ASN A 812 12.43 -1.65 4.06
N GLY A 813 11.52 -2.59 4.31
CA GLY A 813 10.61 -3.13 3.28
C GLY A 813 9.53 -2.14 2.82
N VAL A 814 9.42 -0.98 3.47
CA VAL A 814 8.50 0.12 3.13
C VAL A 814 9.15 1.16 2.17
N VAL A 815 10.47 1.06 1.91
CA VAL A 815 11.20 2.01 1.03
C VAL A 815 12.03 1.29 -0.07
N ALA A 816 11.75 0.01 -0.33
CA ALA A 816 12.45 -0.79 -1.34
C ALA A 816 11.54 -1.22 -2.48
#